data_AF-A0A1N7LSN7-F1
#
_entry.id   AF-A0A1N7LSN7-F1
#
_cell.length_a   1.000
_cell.length_b   1.000
_cell.length_c   1.000
_cell.angle_alpha   90.00
_cell.angle_beta   90.00
_cell.angle_gamma   90.00
#
_symmetry.space_group_name_H-M   'P 1'
#
loop_
_entity.id
_entity.type
_entity.pdbx_description
1 polymer ?
#
loop_
_entity_poly.entity_id
_entity_poly.type
_entity_poly.pdbx_seq_one_letter_code
_entity_poly.pdbx_strand_id
1 'polypeptide(L)'
;MTAPVYLTADQFAATLGISSEMARKVLRRAGAEGKPYKGVSLDVRFEKSRSATGGSWLVNQASVDRLTAGSRNPQIAEVIALTGEGTEGSDFKGGDVVSLPVRQAVDQQAEVPTSLPQGFRLPEKQVPTCGEVCGTSAHEVGTSPHGDNVITLPVPVSPKKVPTSAPDCGSAWLTADQFASLAGITDRAARLALQAGTYRGYALTIDTVAGRGGRGGISYRVDATTLPPDLYERWRATQAPASVPGGAVITGDVSALPASALALWRLSLISDALRHPEGSAARRRALMAGAGLKLTPDGKTRRVGLRTLYDWINRYQTGGVGALNNAPKGTRGIKRVVVSRAFDDAARAAGLGPADLAAISAALELYIRSLWSEGTAGWRNISLLASTQLQALAHKAGWPQPTPDACAVNRRMVETWRDYEILAIQKRDAKAFFDHYLPRVARNRDAYAPMHLVIGDVHHLDIVVERPDGTDVYPKIIAWHDIATNRVYASLIFLERGEGVKRWHVGMSFAAMVEAWGLPRTLYLDNGSEYTWDSMMQTFADLSAACHGRIDVRMVEHESGVRDLRTRAIAAVKRARPYNAPAKPIEGLFSVLTNTIFPAMPGYIGGDRTKAKKEHVGRPPKAFSGGYEAFHEALDTALEFYHCKPQGGFLDGKSPDAALRAAIADGWQAVRIDADTLLMAFAEEERRVVRKGRVSCNGITWYADDLLTMTGQSVRVRVAPHAPDVAYILDNTGLICAAQPEQTYDYLDGAGAKEQARRAKVLHRAIAEKRRNTCRLDLVAEMGRHVQAVAAQAGGVPQIPGDVAVSLSPEAEAMASASRALADQRAERATVKAAAVEYSQFADIETEDASGLSW
;
A
#
# COMPACT_ATOMS: atom_id res chain seq x y z
N MET A 1 -0.02 -64.93 -13.38
CA MET A 1 -0.32 -63.58 -13.92
C MET A 1 -1.52 -63.03 -13.18
N THR A 2 -1.32 -62.02 -12.34
CA THR A 2 -2.39 -61.33 -11.60
C THR A 2 -3.15 -60.39 -12.55
N ALA A 3 -4.49 -60.38 -12.46
CA ALA A 3 -5.33 -59.51 -13.28
C ALA A 3 -5.01 -58.02 -12.98
N PRO A 4 -5.01 -57.14 -14.00
CA PRO A 4 -4.75 -55.72 -13.78
C PRO A 4 -5.83 -55.10 -12.89
N VAL A 5 -5.40 -54.52 -11.77
CA VAL A 5 -6.28 -53.86 -10.79
C VAL A 5 -6.56 -52.43 -11.27
N TYR A 6 -7.84 -52.08 -11.36
CA TYR A 6 -8.28 -50.75 -11.77
C TYR A 6 -8.96 -50.03 -10.62
N LEU A 7 -8.56 -48.77 -10.39
CA LEU A 7 -9.08 -47.90 -9.36
C LEU A 7 -10.18 -46.97 -9.90
N THR A 8 -11.16 -46.66 -9.05
CA THR A 8 -12.16 -45.62 -9.32
C THR A 8 -11.55 -44.22 -9.23
N ALA A 9 -12.25 -43.22 -9.77
CA ALA A 9 -11.81 -41.84 -9.67
C ALA A 9 -11.64 -41.35 -8.22
N ASP A 10 -12.47 -41.83 -7.30
CA ASP A 10 -12.37 -41.46 -5.87
C ASP A 10 -11.18 -42.15 -5.19
N GLN A 11 -10.88 -43.40 -5.56
CA GLN A 11 -9.67 -44.08 -5.10
C GLN A 11 -8.41 -43.42 -5.66
N PHE A 12 -8.40 -43.05 -6.94
CA PHE A 12 -7.31 -42.28 -7.55
C PHE A 12 -7.12 -40.91 -6.89
N ALA A 13 -8.22 -40.24 -6.54
CA ALA A 13 -8.21 -38.97 -5.81
C ALA A 13 -7.56 -39.11 -4.43
N ALA A 14 -7.96 -40.13 -3.67
CA ALA A 14 -7.41 -40.44 -2.36
C ALA A 14 -5.91 -40.76 -2.42
N THR A 15 -5.47 -41.57 -3.39
CA THR A 15 -4.05 -41.95 -3.53
C THR A 15 -3.14 -40.77 -3.85
N LEU A 16 -3.64 -39.73 -4.52
CA LEU A 16 -2.85 -38.55 -4.92
C LEU A 16 -3.11 -37.29 -4.09
N GLY A 17 -4.02 -37.35 -3.11
CA GLY A 17 -4.40 -36.18 -2.30
C GLY A 17 -5.05 -35.07 -3.13
N ILE A 18 -5.81 -35.41 -4.17
CA ILE A 18 -6.53 -34.45 -5.03
C ILE A 18 -8.05 -34.57 -4.85
N SER A 19 -8.82 -33.57 -5.28
CA SER A 19 -10.28 -33.67 -5.21
C SER A 19 -10.84 -34.69 -6.21
N SER A 20 -11.96 -35.34 -5.86
CA SER A 20 -12.69 -36.27 -6.73
C SER A 20 -13.07 -35.65 -8.09
N GLU A 21 -13.40 -34.36 -8.11
CA GLU A 21 -13.73 -33.65 -9.34
C GLU A 21 -12.50 -33.51 -10.25
N MET A 22 -11.34 -33.16 -9.69
CA MET A 22 -10.08 -33.11 -10.43
C MET A 22 -9.69 -34.50 -10.95
N ALA A 23 -9.83 -35.55 -10.13
CA ALA A 23 -9.56 -36.93 -10.54
C ALA A 23 -10.42 -37.35 -11.75
N ARG A 24 -11.73 -37.09 -11.72
CA ARG A 24 -12.64 -37.39 -12.86
C ARG A 24 -12.22 -36.63 -14.13
N LYS A 25 -11.83 -35.35 -14.00
CA LYS A 25 -11.37 -34.53 -15.12
C LYS A 25 -10.05 -35.05 -15.72
N VAL A 26 -9.12 -35.47 -14.86
CA VAL A 26 -7.84 -36.06 -15.25
C VAL A 26 -8.05 -37.38 -15.99
N LEU A 27 -8.83 -38.30 -15.42
CA LEU A 27 -9.08 -39.60 -16.03
C LEU A 27 -9.87 -39.48 -17.35
N ARG A 28 -10.82 -38.55 -17.43
CA ARG A 28 -11.52 -38.23 -18.67
C ARG A 28 -10.58 -37.70 -19.74
N ARG A 29 -9.64 -36.79 -19.41
CA ARG A 29 -8.66 -36.26 -20.37
C ARG A 29 -7.63 -37.30 -20.79
N ALA A 30 -7.20 -38.16 -19.87
CA ALA A 30 -6.33 -39.28 -20.21
C ALA A 30 -7.02 -40.26 -21.15
N GLY A 31 -8.29 -40.61 -20.89
CA GLY A 31 -9.02 -41.60 -21.66
C GLY A 31 -9.62 -41.10 -22.98
N ALA A 32 -10.08 -39.85 -23.02
CA ALA A 32 -10.69 -39.27 -24.21
C ALA A 32 -9.71 -38.47 -25.09
N GLU A 33 -8.68 -37.86 -24.49
CA GLU A 33 -7.74 -36.97 -25.21
C GLU A 33 -6.30 -37.53 -25.22
N GLY A 34 -6.03 -38.67 -24.59
CA GLY A 34 -4.68 -39.28 -24.51
C GLY A 34 -3.66 -38.43 -23.74
N LYS A 35 -4.12 -37.45 -22.95
CA LYS A 35 -3.21 -36.48 -22.31
C LYS A 35 -2.54 -37.07 -21.07
N PRO A 36 -1.20 -37.00 -20.96
CA PRO A 36 -0.50 -37.44 -19.76
C PRO A 36 -0.83 -36.53 -18.57
N TYR A 37 -0.82 -37.11 -17.37
CA TYR A 37 -0.98 -36.37 -16.13
C TYR A 37 0.36 -36.32 -15.40
N LYS A 38 0.84 -35.12 -15.05
CA LYS A 38 2.19 -34.91 -14.47
C LYS A 38 3.31 -35.62 -15.26
N GLY A 39 3.21 -35.64 -16.59
CA GLY A 39 4.21 -36.27 -17.47
C GLY A 39 4.11 -37.80 -17.57
N VAL A 40 3.18 -38.44 -16.86
CA VAL A 40 2.96 -39.91 -16.92
C VAL A 40 1.72 -40.20 -17.75
N SER A 41 1.86 -41.10 -18.74
CA SER A 41 0.72 -41.62 -19.48
C SER A 41 -0.08 -42.59 -18.60
N LEU A 42 -1.39 -42.35 -18.51
CA LEU A 42 -2.29 -43.12 -17.67
C LEU A 42 -3.01 -44.17 -18.51
N ASP A 43 -2.85 -45.44 -18.13
CA ASP A 43 -3.67 -46.54 -18.64
C ASP A 43 -5.04 -46.50 -17.96
N VAL A 44 -6.08 -46.17 -18.73
CA VAL A 44 -7.44 -45.93 -18.25
C VAL A 44 -8.47 -46.67 -19.08
N ARG A 45 -9.54 -47.12 -18.44
CA ARG A 45 -10.67 -47.80 -19.10
C ARG A 45 -11.99 -47.14 -18.73
N PHE A 46 -12.94 -47.11 -19.65
CA PHE A 46 -14.28 -46.61 -19.39
C PHE A 46 -15.23 -47.76 -19.08
N GLU A 47 -15.87 -47.72 -17.92
CA GLU A 47 -16.87 -48.71 -17.50
C GLU A 47 -18.26 -48.07 -17.53
N LYS A 48 -19.14 -48.58 -18.40
CA LYS A 48 -20.53 -48.12 -18.49
C LYS A 48 -21.31 -48.61 -17.27
N SER A 49 -21.98 -47.72 -16.53
CA SER A 49 -22.90 -48.15 -15.48
C SER A 49 -24.20 -48.68 -16.09
N ARG A 50 -24.95 -49.50 -15.33
CA ARG A 50 -26.28 -50.00 -15.71
C ARG A 50 -27.39 -48.93 -15.67
N SER A 51 -27.08 -47.69 -15.28
CA SER A 51 -28.04 -46.58 -15.31
C SER A 51 -27.96 -45.83 -16.65
N ALA A 52 -29.11 -45.30 -17.10
CA ALA A 52 -29.27 -44.71 -18.43
C ALA A 52 -28.41 -43.46 -18.72
N THR A 53 -27.69 -42.92 -17.73
CA THR A 53 -26.91 -41.69 -17.85
C THR A 53 -25.61 -41.74 -17.01
N GLY A 54 -24.66 -42.61 -17.37
CA GLY A 54 -23.25 -42.39 -16.96
C GLY A 54 -22.38 -43.64 -16.93
N GLY A 55 -21.20 -43.57 -17.54
CA GLY A 55 -20.09 -44.47 -17.25
C GLY A 55 -18.96 -43.73 -16.54
N SER A 56 -18.05 -44.46 -15.91
CA SER A 56 -16.93 -43.89 -15.16
C SER A 56 -15.59 -44.35 -15.73
N TRP A 57 -14.60 -43.45 -15.69
CA TRP A 57 -13.23 -43.79 -16.06
C TRP A 57 -12.51 -44.37 -14.86
N LEU A 58 -11.87 -45.52 -15.07
CA LEU A 58 -11.02 -46.22 -14.10
C LEU A 58 -9.57 -46.15 -14.56
N VAL A 59 -8.62 -46.20 -13.62
CA VAL A 59 -7.17 -46.14 -13.91
C VAL A 59 -6.46 -47.38 -13.39
N ASN A 60 -5.56 -47.92 -14.19
CA ASN A 60 -4.73 -49.07 -13.79
C ASN A 60 -3.80 -48.67 -12.63
N GLN A 61 -3.79 -49.48 -11.57
CA GLN A 61 -2.95 -49.29 -10.37
C GLN A 61 -1.48 -49.03 -10.74
N ALA A 62 -0.92 -49.74 -11.72
CA ALA A 62 0.47 -49.56 -12.15
C ALA A 62 0.76 -48.15 -12.69
N SER A 63 -0.23 -47.47 -13.28
CA SER A 63 -0.08 -46.07 -13.71
C SER A 63 -0.08 -45.10 -12.53
N VAL A 64 -0.82 -45.43 -11.46
CA VAL A 64 -0.84 -44.67 -10.21
C VAL A 64 0.45 -44.88 -9.42
N ASP A 65 0.99 -46.09 -9.43
CA ASP A 65 2.27 -46.42 -8.80
C ASP A 65 3.43 -45.66 -9.48
N ARG A 66 3.42 -45.55 -10.82
CA ARG A 66 4.39 -44.70 -11.55
C ARG A 66 4.28 -43.22 -11.18
N LEU A 67 3.06 -42.71 -10.97
CA LEU A 67 2.83 -41.33 -10.54
C LEU A 67 3.32 -41.05 -9.12
N THR A 68 3.23 -42.03 -8.22
CA THR A 68 3.66 -41.89 -6.83
C THR A 68 5.16 -42.18 -6.67
N ALA A 69 5.74 -43.06 -7.49
CA ALA A 69 7.18 -43.34 -7.53
C ALA A 69 8.02 -42.11 -7.90
N GLY A 70 7.52 -41.23 -8.78
CA GLY A 70 8.16 -39.96 -9.11
C GLY A 70 8.21 -38.93 -7.96
N SER A 71 7.62 -39.22 -6.80
CA SER A 71 7.63 -38.35 -5.60
C SER A 71 8.47 -38.88 -4.44
N ARG A 72 9.12 -40.05 -4.57
CA ARG A 72 9.99 -40.62 -3.52
C ARG A 72 11.42 -40.11 -3.65
N ASN A 73 11.73 -39.03 -2.95
CA ASN A 73 13.11 -38.68 -2.59
C ASN A 73 13.62 -39.71 -1.54
N PRO A 74 14.69 -40.49 -1.80
CA PRO A 74 15.13 -41.57 -0.91
C PRO A 74 15.80 -41.10 0.39
N GLN A 75 15.78 -39.80 0.72
CA GLN A 75 16.35 -39.26 1.96
C GLN A 75 15.34 -39.04 3.11
N ILE A 76 14.08 -39.47 2.97
CA ILE A 76 13.04 -39.30 4.03
C ILE A 76 12.54 -40.65 4.58
N ALA A 77 13.16 -41.77 4.21
CA ALA A 77 12.82 -43.09 4.75
C ALA A 77 13.62 -43.48 6.03
N GLU A 78 14.63 -42.70 6.42
CA GLU A 78 15.52 -43.05 7.54
C GLU A 78 15.24 -42.29 8.84
N VAL A 79 14.19 -41.46 8.90
CA VAL A 79 13.83 -40.69 10.11
C VAL A 79 12.52 -41.15 10.76
N ILE A 80 11.74 -42.03 10.12
CA ILE A 80 10.47 -42.55 10.67
C ILE A 80 10.60 -43.96 11.29
N ALA A 81 11.82 -44.49 11.38
CA ALA A 81 12.08 -45.78 12.05
C ALA A 81 12.72 -45.65 13.45
N LEU A 82 12.90 -44.44 14.00
CA LEU A 82 13.67 -44.25 15.25
C LEU A 82 13.01 -43.41 16.36
N THR A 83 11.73 -43.08 16.28
CA THR A 83 11.02 -42.52 17.44
C THR A 83 9.63 -43.15 17.57
N GLY A 84 9.58 -44.25 18.30
CA GLY A 84 8.35 -44.70 18.93
C GLY A 84 7.97 -43.77 20.09
N GLU A 85 6.66 -43.79 20.38
CA GLU A 85 6.00 -43.26 21.59
C GLU A 85 5.71 -41.75 21.64
N GLY A 86 4.43 -41.45 21.40
CA GLY A 86 3.59 -40.92 22.48
C GLY A 86 3.58 -39.41 22.72
N THR A 87 2.35 -38.90 22.80
CA THR A 87 1.87 -37.75 23.59
C THR A 87 1.70 -36.39 22.91
N GLU A 88 0.57 -35.81 23.30
CA GLU A 88 -0.10 -34.58 22.90
C GLU A 88 0.64 -33.31 23.32
N GLY A 89 0.30 -32.17 22.69
CA GLY A 89 0.34 -30.87 23.39
C GLY A 89 1.21 -29.78 22.78
N SER A 90 0.52 -28.75 22.28
CA SER A 90 0.78 -27.30 22.42
C SER A 90 2.14 -26.67 22.05
N ASP A 91 2.06 -25.70 21.12
CA ASP A 91 2.60 -24.34 21.15
C ASP A 91 3.91 -24.05 21.92
N PHE A 92 4.97 -23.71 21.18
CA PHE A 92 5.71 -22.44 21.18
C PHE A 92 7.16 -22.65 20.67
N LYS A 93 7.64 -21.69 19.86
CA LYS A 93 8.99 -21.04 19.85
C LYS A 93 9.28 -20.52 18.44
N GLY A 94 9.75 -19.28 18.24
CA GLY A 94 10.90 -18.69 18.94
C GLY A 94 12.14 -19.10 18.16
N GLY A 95 12.74 -18.14 17.45
CA GLY A 95 13.77 -18.39 16.43
C GLY A 95 15.09 -18.95 16.97
N ASP A 96 15.93 -19.38 16.05
CA ASP A 96 17.38 -19.24 16.18
C ASP A 96 18.08 -19.23 14.83
N VAL A 97 19.15 -18.44 14.82
CA VAL A 97 20.12 -18.16 13.77
C VAL A 97 21.06 -19.36 13.62
N VAL A 98 21.38 -19.76 12.39
CA VAL A 98 22.60 -20.52 12.10
C VAL A 98 23.31 -19.94 10.87
N SER A 99 24.50 -19.41 11.15
CA SER A 99 25.51 -18.90 10.25
C SER A 99 26.04 -19.98 9.31
N LEU A 100 26.39 -19.61 8.06
CA LEU A 100 27.16 -20.45 7.14
C LEU A 100 28.44 -19.74 6.67
N PRO A 101 29.51 -20.50 6.36
CA PRO A 101 30.89 -20.02 6.48
C PRO A 101 31.43 -19.35 5.22
N VAL A 102 32.37 -18.44 5.47
CA VAL A 102 33.26 -17.76 4.52
C VAL A 102 34.13 -18.78 3.78
N ARG A 103 34.19 -18.67 2.44
CA ARG A 103 35.32 -19.20 1.63
C ARG A 103 35.95 -18.05 0.87
N GLN A 104 37.27 -17.94 1.02
CA GLN A 104 38.14 -16.94 0.41
C GLN A 104 38.45 -17.24 -1.06
N ALA A 105 38.38 -16.16 -1.85
CA ALA A 105 39.22 -15.71 -2.97
C ALA A 105 39.86 -16.70 -3.96
N VAL A 106 39.61 -16.43 -5.25
CA VAL A 106 40.64 -16.49 -6.30
C VAL A 106 40.53 -15.21 -7.14
N ASP A 107 41.58 -14.39 -7.07
CA ASP A 107 41.86 -13.27 -7.97
C ASP A 107 42.09 -13.77 -9.40
N GLN A 108 41.38 -13.20 -10.37
CA GLN A 108 41.86 -13.08 -11.75
C GLN A 108 41.41 -11.72 -12.31
N GLN A 109 42.37 -10.80 -12.36
CA GLN A 109 42.31 -9.61 -13.20
C GLN A 109 42.35 -10.03 -14.67
N ALA A 110 41.35 -9.62 -15.44
CA ALA A 110 41.40 -9.62 -16.90
C ALA A 110 41.19 -8.18 -17.37
N GLU A 111 42.26 -7.57 -17.87
CA GLU A 111 42.25 -6.30 -18.59
C GLU A 111 41.41 -6.46 -19.88
N VAL A 112 40.52 -5.49 -20.16
CA VAL A 112 39.76 -5.41 -21.42
C VAL A 112 40.00 -4.01 -22.03
N PRO A 113 40.18 -3.90 -23.37
CA PRO A 113 40.86 -2.77 -23.99
C PRO A 113 40.03 -1.49 -24.07
N THR A 114 40.67 -0.36 -23.75
CA THR A 114 40.27 1.01 -24.09
C THR A 114 40.37 1.25 -25.60
N SER A 115 39.30 1.05 -26.36
CA SER A 115 39.01 1.85 -27.58
C SER A 115 37.62 1.53 -28.15
N LEU A 116 36.79 2.56 -28.26
CA LEU A 116 35.49 2.57 -28.95
C LEU A 116 35.66 2.48 -30.49
N PRO A 117 34.80 1.77 -31.23
CA PRO A 117 34.58 2.02 -32.65
C PRO A 117 33.80 3.34 -32.83
N GLN A 118 34.34 4.25 -33.65
CA GLN A 118 33.68 5.50 -34.02
C GLN A 118 32.41 5.27 -34.86
N GLY A 119 31.30 5.94 -34.52
CA GLY A 119 30.12 5.97 -35.38
C GLY A 119 28.75 6.32 -34.76
N PHE A 120 28.67 6.72 -33.50
CA PHE A 120 27.39 7.02 -32.83
C PHE A 120 27.29 8.50 -32.44
N ARG A 121 26.22 9.20 -32.87
CA ARG A 121 25.80 10.50 -32.33
C ARG A 121 24.46 10.33 -31.64
N LEU A 122 24.44 10.51 -30.32
CA LEU A 122 23.24 10.84 -29.55
C LEU A 122 23.00 12.36 -29.64
N PRO A 123 21.76 12.85 -29.57
CA PRO A 123 21.50 14.28 -29.45
C PRO A 123 22.02 14.79 -28.11
N GLU A 124 22.95 15.75 -28.17
CA GLU A 124 23.50 16.46 -27.01
C GLU A 124 22.38 17.24 -26.30
N LYS A 125 22.01 16.83 -25.08
CA LYS A 125 21.36 17.75 -24.12
C LYS A 125 22.45 18.52 -23.40
N GLN A 126 22.55 19.82 -23.73
CA GLN A 126 23.31 20.80 -22.96
C GLN A 126 22.75 20.87 -21.55
N VAL A 127 23.62 20.64 -20.55
CA VAL A 127 23.37 20.96 -19.16
C VAL A 127 23.86 22.39 -18.93
N PRO A 128 23.00 23.38 -18.60
CA PRO A 128 23.48 24.66 -18.15
C PRO A 128 23.95 24.53 -16.71
N THR A 129 25.25 24.67 -16.50
CA THR A 129 25.82 25.05 -15.21
C THR A 129 25.54 26.53 -14.99
N CYS A 130 24.78 26.88 -13.95
CA CYS A 130 24.61 28.27 -13.54
C CYS A 130 25.45 28.52 -12.30
N GLY A 131 26.55 29.26 -12.50
CA GLY A 131 27.37 29.84 -11.45
C GLY A 131 26.73 31.08 -10.83
N GLU A 132 27.05 31.26 -9.55
CA GLU A 132 27.20 32.49 -8.77
C GLU A 132 26.62 33.81 -9.32
N VAL A 133 25.61 34.36 -8.63
CA VAL A 133 25.59 35.78 -8.23
C VAL A 133 25.03 35.92 -6.82
N CYS A 134 25.79 36.62 -5.98
CA CYS A 134 25.53 36.98 -4.60
C CYS A 134 24.25 37.79 -4.38
N GLY A 135 23.67 37.63 -3.18
CA GLY A 135 22.63 38.49 -2.64
C GLY A 135 22.37 38.15 -1.16
N THR A 136 23.39 38.34 -0.33
CA THR A 136 23.33 38.20 1.12
C THR A 136 22.32 39.16 1.75
N SER A 137 21.41 38.64 2.57
CA SER A 137 20.96 39.34 3.77
C SER A 137 20.61 38.30 4.83
N ALA A 138 21.50 38.21 5.82
CA ALA A 138 21.34 37.40 7.01
C ALA A 138 20.36 38.08 7.97
N HIS A 139 19.41 37.32 8.49
CA HIS A 139 18.93 37.52 9.85
C HIS A 139 18.65 36.14 10.48
N GLU A 140 19.48 35.84 11.47
CA GLU A 140 19.38 34.69 12.37
C GLU A 140 18.24 34.84 13.39
N VAL A 141 18.05 33.75 14.15
CA VAL A 141 17.21 33.51 15.33
C VAL A 141 15.82 32.96 14.96
N GLY A 142 15.36 31.79 15.41
CA GLY A 142 15.86 30.86 16.43
C GLY A 142 14.66 30.19 17.11
N THR A 143 14.62 28.85 17.01
CA THR A 143 14.01 27.88 17.95
C THR A 143 12.50 27.89 18.28
N SER A 144 11.89 26.72 17.96
CA SER A 144 10.70 25.99 18.48
C SER A 144 10.46 26.08 20.02
N PRO A 145 9.37 25.55 20.66
CA PRO A 145 8.31 24.63 20.18
C PRO A 145 6.86 24.77 20.81
N HIS A 146 5.96 23.87 20.38
CA HIS A 146 4.75 23.32 21.04
C HIS A 146 3.58 24.23 21.47
N GLY A 147 2.44 24.06 20.81
CA GLY A 147 1.14 24.60 21.19
C GLY A 147 0.25 23.58 21.90
N ASP A 148 0.03 23.80 23.20
CA ASP A 148 -1.19 23.39 23.90
C ASP A 148 -2.17 24.58 23.92
N ASN A 149 -3.44 24.30 23.62
CA ASN A 149 -4.48 25.30 23.46
C ASN A 149 -4.79 26.06 24.77
N VAL A 150 -4.28 27.29 24.90
CA VAL A 150 -4.78 28.29 25.85
C VAL A 150 -5.27 29.52 25.09
N ILE A 151 -6.58 29.74 25.12
CA ILE A 151 -7.20 30.98 24.63
C ILE A 151 -6.84 32.10 25.62
N THR A 152 -5.98 33.01 25.20
CA THR A 152 -5.62 34.21 25.96
C THR A 152 -6.31 35.42 25.33
N LEU A 153 -7.18 36.10 26.08
CA LEU A 153 -7.77 37.39 25.65
C LEU A 153 -6.90 38.54 26.17
N PRO A 154 -6.61 39.57 25.36
CA PRO A 154 -5.67 40.63 25.70
C PRO A 154 -6.32 41.72 26.58
N VAL A 155 -5.55 42.25 27.54
CA VAL A 155 -5.79 43.56 28.18
C VAL A 155 -4.53 44.41 28.02
N PRO A 156 -4.63 45.67 27.57
CA PRO A 156 -3.47 46.49 27.23
C PRO A 156 -2.88 47.15 28.48
N VAL A 157 -1.56 47.07 28.66
CA VAL A 157 -0.83 47.97 29.56
C VAL A 157 0.48 48.40 28.88
N SER A 158 0.50 49.63 28.39
CA SER A 158 1.72 50.36 27.98
C SER A 158 2.51 50.83 29.22
N PRO A 159 3.80 51.15 29.06
CA PRO A 159 4.87 50.70 29.95
C PRO A 159 5.13 51.68 31.09
N LYS A 160 5.58 51.17 32.25
CA LYS A 160 6.27 51.98 33.26
C LYS A 160 7.66 51.44 33.53
N LYS A 161 8.63 52.33 33.25
CA LYS A 161 10.03 52.37 33.67
C LYS A 161 10.37 51.47 34.85
N VAL A 162 11.39 50.64 34.65
CA VAL A 162 12.27 50.10 35.69
C VAL A 162 12.99 51.27 36.37
N PRO A 163 12.94 51.41 37.71
CA PRO A 163 13.99 52.03 38.46
C PRO A 163 14.92 50.95 39.01
N THR A 164 16.17 51.04 38.59
CA THR A 164 17.36 50.44 39.18
C THR A 164 17.49 50.91 40.64
N SER A 165 17.32 50.01 41.61
CA SER A 165 17.91 50.14 42.95
C SER A 165 17.81 48.81 43.69
N ALA A 166 18.91 48.39 44.31
CA ALA A 166 18.97 47.27 45.25
C ALA A 166 17.91 47.41 46.37
N PRO A 167 17.45 46.31 46.99
CA PRO A 167 16.50 46.38 48.10
C PRO A 167 17.15 47.09 49.29
N ASP A 168 16.64 48.28 49.60
CA ASP A 168 16.93 49.02 50.82
C ASP A 168 16.35 48.23 52.01
N CYS A 169 17.18 47.96 53.01
CA CYS A 169 16.81 47.23 54.22
C CYS A 169 15.83 48.08 55.04
N GLY A 170 14.56 47.66 55.12
CA GLY A 170 13.59 48.27 56.04
C GLY A 170 14.09 48.16 57.49
N SER A 171 14.28 49.31 58.13
CA SER A 171 14.90 49.52 59.44
C SER A 171 14.58 48.46 60.52
N ALA A 172 15.61 47.87 61.12
CA ALA A 172 15.53 46.81 62.13
C ALA A 172 15.00 47.24 63.53
N TRP A 173 14.32 48.39 63.66
CA TRP A 173 13.90 48.94 64.95
C TRP A 173 12.46 48.56 65.31
N LEU A 174 12.27 48.04 66.53
CA LEU A 174 10.98 47.63 67.09
C LEU A 174 10.48 48.65 68.12
N THR A 175 9.19 48.97 68.08
CA THR A 175 8.52 49.76 69.13
C THR A 175 8.29 48.93 70.40
N ALA A 176 8.09 49.59 71.55
CA ALA A 176 7.83 48.90 72.82
C ALA A 176 6.65 47.90 72.76
N ASP A 177 5.58 48.21 72.03
CA ASP A 177 4.42 47.34 71.85
C ASP A 177 4.73 46.11 70.96
N GLN A 178 5.53 46.31 69.91
CA GLN A 178 5.99 45.21 69.07
C GLN A 178 6.96 44.29 69.82
N PHE A 179 7.85 44.86 70.64
CA PHE A 179 8.71 44.08 71.53
C PHE A 179 7.91 43.32 72.59
N ALA A 180 6.89 43.94 73.19
CA ALA A 180 5.98 43.30 74.14
C ALA A 180 5.27 42.09 73.53
N SER A 181 4.73 42.27 72.32
CA SER A 181 4.05 41.23 71.56
C SER A 181 5.00 40.09 71.17
N LEU A 182 6.22 40.41 70.73
CA LEU A 182 7.23 39.43 70.34
C LEU A 182 7.73 38.60 71.54
N ALA A 183 7.93 39.26 72.69
CA ALA A 183 8.41 38.65 73.92
C ALA A 183 7.30 37.97 74.74
N GLY A 184 6.02 38.18 74.40
CA GLY A 184 4.87 37.63 75.11
C GLY A 184 4.69 38.21 76.52
N ILE A 185 5.06 39.49 76.72
CA ILE A 185 4.99 40.19 78.01
C ILE A 185 4.02 41.37 77.92
N THR A 186 3.62 41.90 79.08
CA THR A 186 2.78 43.10 79.11
C THR A 186 3.56 44.33 78.64
N ASP A 187 2.87 45.29 78.00
CA ASP A 187 3.47 46.54 77.52
C ASP A 187 4.16 47.35 78.64
N ARG A 188 3.67 47.25 79.89
CA ARG A 188 4.32 47.83 81.07
C ARG A 188 5.66 47.16 81.40
N ALA A 189 5.73 45.82 81.31
CA ALA A 189 6.96 45.07 81.54
C ALA A 189 7.99 45.30 80.42
N ALA A 190 7.54 45.40 79.17
CA ALA A 190 8.38 45.74 78.03
C ALA A 190 9.02 47.13 78.19
N ARG A 191 8.24 48.15 78.58
CA ARG A 191 8.77 49.49 78.82
C ARG A 191 9.79 49.55 79.97
N LEU A 192 9.59 48.77 81.04
CA LEU A 192 10.56 48.65 82.14
C LEU A 192 11.87 47.98 81.70
N ALA A 193 11.79 46.91 80.90
CA ALA A 193 12.97 46.23 80.35
C ALA A 193 13.76 47.15 79.40
N LEU A 194 13.05 47.92 78.57
CA LEU A 194 13.68 48.90 77.69
C LEU A 194 14.26 50.10 78.47
N GLN A 195 13.66 50.51 79.58
CA GLN A 195 14.29 51.54 80.42
C GLN A 195 15.54 51.03 81.15
N ALA A 196 15.59 49.73 81.47
CA ALA A 196 16.73 49.10 82.13
C ALA A 196 17.89 48.74 81.17
N GLY A 197 17.71 48.87 79.84
CA GLY A 197 18.75 48.56 78.85
C GLY A 197 19.12 47.08 78.74
N THR A 198 18.43 46.20 79.44
CA THR A 198 18.73 44.76 79.49
C THR A 198 17.45 43.94 79.56
N TYR A 199 17.46 42.78 78.91
CA TYR A 199 16.35 41.82 78.99
C TYR A 199 16.88 40.39 78.96
N ARG A 200 16.50 39.59 79.97
CA ARG A 200 16.94 38.19 80.14
C ARG A 200 18.47 37.99 80.08
N GLY A 201 19.23 38.97 80.59
CA GLY A 201 20.69 38.93 80.61
C GLY A 201 21.38 39.41 79.33
N TYR A 202 20.62 39.82 78.30
CA TYR A 202 21.14 40.41 77.07
C TYR A 202 21.06 41.94 77.15
N ALA A 203 22.13 42.63 76.76
CA ALA A 203 22.15 44.08 76.63
C ALA A 203 21.43 44.49 75.35
N LEU A 204 20.45 45.39 75.49
CA LEU A 204 19.63 45.87 74.38
C LEU A 204 20.12 47.24 73.92
N THR A 205 20.17 47.47 72.61
CA THR A 205 20.44 48.81 72.06
C THR A 205 19.12 49.53 71.87
N ILE A 206 18.99 50.70 72.51
CA ILE A 206 17.71 51.38 72.70
C ILE A 206 17.84 52.83 72.26
N ASP A 207 16.82 53.28 71.53
CA ASP A 207 16.68 54.66 71.09
C ASP A 207 15.40 55.27 71.68
N THR A 208 15.43 56.58 71.95
CA THR A 208 14.31 57.33 72.52
C THR A 208 13.78 58.33 71.51
N VAL A 209 12.51 58.18 71.12
CA VAL A 209 11.85 59.06 70.15
C VAL A 209 10.72 59.82 70.83
N ALA A 210 10.57 61.11 70.51
CA ALA A 210 9.45 61.92 70.99
C ALA A 210 8.12 61.43 70.37
N GLY A 211 7.14 61.06 71.21
CA GLY A 211 5.88 60.44 70.78
C GLY A 211 4.67 60.76 71.66
N ARG A 212 3.46 60.73 71.07
CA ARG A 212 2.17 60.98 71.75
C ARG A 212 1.69 59.72 72.50
N GLY A 213 2.11 59.56 73.75
CA GLY A 213 1.51 58.56 74.64
C GLY A 213 2.21 58.40 76.01
N GLY A 214 1.65 59.00 77.07
CA GLY A 214 2.08 58.85 78.48
C GLY A 214 2.85 60.04 79.06
N ARG A 215 2.68 60.32 80.37
CA ARG A 215 3.26 61.49 81.10
C ARG A 215 4.78 61.56 80.89
N GLY A 216 5.22 62.38 79.93
CA GLY A 216 6.62 62.59 79.57
C GLY A 216 6.94 62.62 78.07
N GLY A 217 6.06 62.12 77.19
CA GLY A 217 6.21 62.28 75.74
C GLY A 217 7.38 61.53 75.08
N ILE A 218 8.02 60.58 75.78
CA ILE A 218 9.15 59.78 75.28
C ILE A 218 8.66 58.35 75.03
N SER A 219 9.00 57.79 73.86
CA SER A 219 8.73 56.39 73.47
C SER A 219 10.04 55.67 73.14
N TYR A 220 10.21 54.46 73.68
CA TYR A 220 11.42 53.65 73.47
C TYR A 220 11.29 52.75 72.23
N ARG A 221 12.39 52.60 71.50
CA ARG A 221 12.55 51.61 70.42
C ARG A 221 13.81 50.78 70.66
N VAL A 222 13.79 49.52 70.25
CA VAL A 222 14.91 48.59 70.40
C VAL A 222 15.35 48.04 69.05
N ASP A 223 16.65 47.92 68.84
CA ASP A 223 17.19 47.29 67.63
C ASP A 223 16.97 45.77 67.72
N ALA A 224 16.25 45.21 66.73
CA ALA A 224 15.92 43.81 66.64
C ALA A 224 17.15 42.91 66.66
N THR A 225 18.30 43.39 66.14
CA THR A 225 19.57 42.62 66.09
C THR A 225 20.22 42.40 67.45
N THR A 226 19.81 43.17 68.47
CA THR A 226 20.31 43.05 69.84
C THR A 226 19.40 42.24 70.76
N LEU A 227 18.31 41.71 70.21
CA LEU A 227 17.40 40.85 70.95
C LEU A 227 18.05 39.49 71.28
N PRO A 228 17.59 38.83 72.36
CA PRO A 228 17.90 37.42 72.61
C PRO A 228 17.63 36.55 71.36
N PRO A 229 18.46 35.52 71.09
CA PRO A 229 18.40 34.75 69.84
C PRO A 229 17.01 34.18 69.51
N ASP A 230 16.26 33.73 70.52
CA ASP A 230 14.91 33.20 70.38
C ASP A 230 13.90 34.25 69.90
N LEU A 231 14.07 35.52 70.33
CA LEU A 231 13.22 36.63 69.91
C LEU A 231 13.64 37.14 68.53
N TYR A 232 14.94 37.19 68.24
CA TYR A 232 15.44 37.58 66.93
C TYR A 232 14.95 36.63 65.82
N GLU A 233 14.97 35.31 66.07
CA GLU A 233 14.45 34.32 65.12
C GLU A 233 12.94 34.47 64.87
N ARG A 234 12.15 34.76 65.92
CA ARG A 234 10.71 35.03 65.79
C ARG A 234 10.42 36.29 64.97
N TRP A 235 11.22 37.33 65.17
CA TRP A 235 11.12 38.57 64.40
C TRP A 235 11.52 38.35 62.93
N ARG A 236 12.59 37.59 62.69
CA ARG A 236 13.01 37.22 61.33
C ARG A 236 11.97 36.37 60.60
N ALA A 237 11.31 35.44 61.30
CA ALA A 237 10.23 34.61 60.75
C ALA A 237 8.99 35.43 60.36
N THR A 238 8.72 36.56 61.03
CA THR A 238 7.62 37.47 60.68
C THR A 238 7.95 38.37 59.48
N GLN A 239 9.22 38.48 59.10
CA GLN A 239 9.69 39.26 57.95
C GLN A 239 9.84 38.41 56.66
N ALA A 240 9.72 37.09 56.74
CA ALA A 240 9.81 36.21 55.58
C ALA A 240 8.52 36.32 54.71
N PRO A 241 8.61 36.44 53.37
CA PRO A 241 7.44 36.51 52.51
C PRO A 241 6.64 35.20 52.62
N ALA A 242 5.36 35.32 52.96
CA ALA A 242 4.46 34.19 53.11
C ALA A 242 4.33 33.40 51.80
N SER A 243 4.97 32.24 51.73
CA SER A 243 4.63 31.17 50.80
C SER A 243 3.23 30.68 51.11
N VAL A 244 2.31 30.78 50.15
CA VAL A 244 0.96 30.23 50.23
C VAL A 244 1.05 28.70 50.35
N PRO A 245 0.48 28.06 51.38
CA PRO A 245 0.39 26.60 51.45
C PRO A 245 -0.52 26.06 50.34
N GLY A 246 -0.05 25.02 49.66
CA GLY A 246 -0.79 24.32 48.63
C GLY A 246 -2.07 23.65 49.14
N GLY A 247 -3.07 23.66 48.26
CA GLY A 247 -4.11 22.65 48.05
C GLY A 247 -4.63 21.86 49.25
N ALA A 248 -5.85 22.21 49.70
CA ALA A 248 -6.85 21.18 49.89
C ALA A 248 -7.42 20.83 48.51
N VAL A 249 -6.98 19.70 47.95
CA VAL A 249 -7.58 19.10 46.76
C VAL A 249 -8.98 18.63 47.14
N ILE A 250 -10.00 19.35 46.67
CA ILE A 250 -11.35 18.78 46.59
C ILE A 250 -11.35 17.92 45.34
N THR A 251 -11.30 16.60 45.52
CA THR A 251 -11.61 15.63 44.49
C THR A 251 -13.10 15.72 44.17
N GLY A 252 -13.43 16.34 43.04
CA GLY A 252 -14.76 16.34 42.46
C GLY A 252 -14.64 16.72 40.99
N ASP A 253 -15.01 15.80 40.11
CA ASP A 253 -14.95 15.90 38.66
C ASP A 253 -15.66 17.18 38.14
N VAL A 254 -14.94 18.04 37.39
CA VAL A 254 -15.43 19.38 36.95
C VAL A 254 -15.73 19.42 35.44
N SER A 255 -15.98 18.29 34.79
CA SER A 255 -16.30 18.25 33.35
C SER A 255 -17.74 18.67 32.98
N ALA A 256 -18.29 19.70 33.65
CA ALA A 256 -19.50 20.40 33.22
C ALA A 256 -19.46 21.87 33.66
N LEU A 257 -19.24 22.82 32.75
CA LEU A 257 -19.29 24.25 33.05
C LEU A 257 -20.43 24.94 32.29
N PRO A 258 -21.53 25.25 33.01
CA PRO A 258 -22.09 26.61 32.94
C PRO A 258 -22.57 27.16 34.30
N ALA A 259 -22.46 26.40 35.39
CA ALA A 259 -22.93 26.78 36.72
C ALA A 259 -21.74 27.22 37.61
N SER A 260 -20.73 26.38 37.79
CA SER A 260 -19.63 26.59 38.74
C SER A 260 -18.78 27.85 38.48
N ALA A 261 -18.46 28.22 37.24
CA ALA A 261 -17.72 29.47 36.96
C ALA A 261 -18.52 30.74 37.31
N LEU A 262 -19.84 30.73 37.11
CA LEU A 262 -20.70 31.85 37.48
C LEU A 262 -20.80 31.98 39.02
N ALA A 263 -20.88 30.85 39.72
CA ALA A 263 -20.87 30.83 41.19
C ALA A 263 -19.54 31.33 41.77
N LEU A 264 -18.41 30.92 41.20
CA LEU A 264 -17.07 31.37 41.62
C LEU A 264 -16.84 32.86 41.33
N TRP A 265 -17.32 33.35 40.18
CA TRP A 265 -17.29 34.79 39.88
C TRP A 265 -18.19 35.61 40.82
N ARG A 266 -19.38 35.10 41.18
CA ARG A 266 -20.23 35.76 42.19
C ARG A 266 -19.56 35.76 43.57
N LEU A 267 -18.89 34.67 43.92
CA LEU A 267 -18.15 34.54 45.17
C LEU A 267 -16.99 35.55 45.25
N SER A 268 -16.25 35.75 44.15
CA SER A 268 -15.13 36.70 44.15
C SER A 268 -15.61 38.13 44.44
N LEU A 269 -16.79 38.53 43.94
CA LEU A 269 -17.37 39.86 44.18
C LEU A 269 -17.86 40.09 45.61
N ILE A 270 -18.19 39.03 46.37
CA ILE A 270 -18.66 39.14 47.76
C ILE A 270 -17.59 38.74 48.79
N SER A 271 -16.50 38.12 48.35
CA SER A 271 -15.46 37.54 49.22
C SER A 271 -14.84 38.52 50.21
N ASP A 272 -14.52 39.73 49.76
CA ASP A 272 -13.93 40.78 50.60
C ASP A 272 -14.93 41.28 51.67
N ALA A 273 -16.19 41.43 51.29
CA ALA A 273 -17.26 41.81 52.21
C ALA A 273 -17.52 40.75 53.30
N LEU A 274 -17.32 39.46 52.99
CA LEU A 274 -17.48 38.37 53.95
C LEU A 274 -16.41 38.36 55.06
N ARG A 275 -15.26 39.02 54.85
CA ARG A 275 -14.17 39.14 55.85
C ARG A 275 -14.45 40.16 56.95
N HIS A 276 -15.49 40.98 56.79
CA HIS A 276 -15.86 42.03 57.73
C HIS A 276 -17.14 41.67 58.49
N PRO A 277 -17.27 42.08 59.78
CA PRO A 277 -18.48 41.85 60.56
C PRO A 277 -19.73 42.40 59.89
N GLU A 278 -20.85 41.72 60.06
CA GLU A 278 -22.15 42.15 59.56
C GLU A 278 -22.51 43.55 60.10
N GLY A 279 -23.11 44.40 59.27
CA GLY A 279 -23.44 45.78 59.63
C GLY A 279 -22.25 46.76 59.73
N SER A 280 -21.01 46.31 59.59
CA SER A 280 -19.83 47.20 59.70
C SER A 280 -19.70 48.17 58.51
N ALA A 281 -19.18 49.37 58.79
CA ALA A 281 -18.86 50.36 57.76
C ALA A 281 -17.80 49.86 56.76
N ALA A 282 -16.94 48.93 57.17
CA ALA A 282 -15.95 48.27 56.31
C ALA A 282 -16.63 47.32 55.30
N ARG A 283 -17.60 46.50 55.75
CA ARG A 283 -18.39 45.63 54.88
C ARG A 283 -19.16 46.39 53.81
N ARG A 284 -19.78 47.52 54.19
CA ARG A 284 -20.48 48.39 53.25
C ARG A 284 -19.55 48.99 52.19
N ARG A 285 -18.32 49.38 52.58
CA ARG A 285 -17.30 49.88 51.64
C ARG A 285 -16.85 48.80 50.66
N ALA A 286 -16.57 47.58 51.12
CA ALA A 286 -16.22 46.45 50.26
C ALA A 286 -17.31 46.13 49.23
N LEU A 287 -18.59 46.16 49.64
CA LEU A 287 -19.72 45.93 48.72
C LEU A 287 -19.92 47.08 47.72
N MET A 288 -19.65 48.32 48.09
CA MET A 288 -19.66 49.45 47.16
C MET A 288 -18.58 49.33 46.09
N ALA A 289 -17.38 48.85 46.44
CA ALA A 289 -16.33 48.55 45.47
C ALA A 289 -16.68 47.36 44.53
N GLY A 290 -17.45 46.39 45.05
CA GLY A 290 -17.99 45.27 44.28
C GLY A 290 -19.15 45.65 43.35
N ALA A 291 -19.80 46.80 43.53
CA ALA A 291 -20.93 47.25 42.71
C ALA A 291 -20.47 47.96 41.42
N GLY A 292 -21.37 48.05 40.43
CA GLY A 292 -21.10 48.73 39.15
C GLY A 292 -21.05 47.77 37.95
N LEU A 293 -20.49 48.23 36.83
CA LEU A 293 -20.33 47.42 35.62
C LEU A 293 -19.20 46.40 35.84
N LYS A 294 -19.52 45.11 35.68
CA LYS A 294 -18.59 44.00 35.84
C LYS A 294 -18.63 43.12 34.60
N LEU A 295 -17.47 42.65 34.17
CA LEU A 295 -17.35 41.63 33.12
C LEU A 295 -17.73 40.27 33.71
N THR A 296 -18.73 39.62 33.14
CA THR A 296 -19.16 38.27 33.53
C THR A 296 -18.33 37.20 32.82
N PRO A 297 -18.26 35.95 33.34
CA PRO A 297 -17.46 34.88 32.74
C PRO A 297 -17.83 34.50 31.30
N ASP A 298 -19.02 34.89 30.83
CA ASP A 298 -19.49 34.78 29.43
C ASP A 298 -19.02 35.96 28.55
N GLY A 299 -18.11 36.81 29.03
CA GLY A 299 -17.52 37.93 28.29
C GLY A 299 -18.42 39.17 28.15
N LYS A 300 -19.56 39.21 28.85
CA LYS A 300 -20.52 40.33 28.78
C LYS A 300 -20.36 41.29 29.93
N THR A 301 -20.62 42.58 29.72
CA THR A 301 -20.63 43.55 30.82
C THR A 301 -22.03 43.64 31.42
N ARG A 302 -22.15 43.43 32.73
CA ARG A 302 -23.42 43.56 33.47
C ARG A 302 -23.27 44.50 34.65
N ARG A 303 -24.28 45.33 34.89
CA ARG A 303 -24.34 46.18 36.09
C ARG A 303 -24.80 45.35 37.29
N VAL A 304 -23.93 45.21 38.29
CA VAL A 304 -24.24 44.55 39.56
C VAL A 304 -24.60 45.63 40.59
N GLY A 305 -25.83 45.57 41.11
CA GLY A 305 -26.31 46.50 42.13
C GLY A 305 -25.92 46.08 43.55
N LEU A 306 -25.88 47.05 44.47
CA LEU A 306 -25.54 46.80 45.88
C LEU A 306 -26.50 45.77 46.53
N ARG A 307 -27.80 45.86 46.23
CA ARG A 307 -28.81 44.90 46.68
C ARG A 307 -28.51 43.48 46.22
N THR A 308 -28.06 43.30 44.98
CA THR A 308 -27.70 42.00 44.41
C THR A 308 -26.53 41.35 45.14
N LEU A 309 -25.55 42.14 45.58
CA LEU A 309 -24.42 41.63 46.36
C LEU A 309 -24.85 41.17 47.76
N TYR A 310 -25.76 41.91 48.41
CA TYR A 310 -26.38 41.46 49.67
C TYR A 310 -27.19 40.17 49.47
N ASP A 311 -27.98 40.06 48.40
CA ASP A 311 -28.73 38.86 48.08
C ASP A 311 -27.80 37.65 47.85
N TRP A 312 -26.65 37.85 47.22
CA TRP A 312 -25.64 36.80 47.03
C TRP A 312 -24.96 36.40 48.34
N ILE A 313 -24.65 37.36 49.23
CA ILE A 313 -24.15 37.06 50.58
C ILE A 313 -25.15 36.17 51.32
N ASN A 314 -26.42 36.54 51.33
CA ASN A 314 -27.46 35.76 52.01
C ASN A 314 -27.56 34.35 51.43
N ARG A 315 -27.59 34.22 50.10
CA ARG A 315 -27.62 32.92 49.42
C ARG A 315 -26.41 32.06 49.75
N TYR A 316 -25.22 32.66 49.78
CA TYR A 316 -23.98 31.98 50.15
C TYR A 316 -23.99 31.53 51.61
N GLN A 317 -24.46 32.37 52.55
CA GLN A 317 -24.59 32.01 53.96
C GLN A 317 -25.62 30.89 54.17
N THR A 318 -26.69 30.84 53.38
CA THR A 318 -27.71 29.79 53.50
C THR A 318 -27.37 28.47 52.82
N GLY A 319 -26.57 28.46 51.74
CA GLY A 319 -26.40 27.26 50.90
C GLY A 319 -25.05 27.14 50.20
N GLY A 320 -24.03 27.86 50.69
CA GLY A 320 -22.66 27.80 50.21
C GLY A 320 -22.48 28.24 48.76
N VAL A 321 -21.35 27.86 48.14
CA VAL A 321 -21.00 28.23 46.76
C VAL A 321 -22.04 27.71 45.75
N GLY A 322 -22.63 26.54 46.00
CA GLY A 322 -23.66 25.95 45.15
C GLY A 322 -24.91 26.83 45.01
N ALA A 323 -25.30 27.51 46.09
CA ALA A 323 -26.46 28.41 46.11
C ALA A 323 -26.23 29.73 45.37
N LEU A 324 -25.00 30.05 44.94
CA LEU A 324 -24.71 31.19 44.08
C LEU A 324 -24.98 30.92 42.60
N ASN A 325 -25.30 29.67 42.22
CA ASN A 325 -25.73 29.34 40.85
C ASN A 325 -27.09 29.95 40.51
N ASN A 326 -27.44 30.09 39.22
CA ASN A 326 -28.84 30.37 38.89
C ASN A 326 -29.71 29.19 39.33
N ALA A 327 -30.87 29.47 39.93
CA ALA A 327 -31.82 28.42 40.27
C ALA A 327 -32.17 27.62 38.99
N PRO A 328 -32.17 26.28 39.05
CA PRO A 328 -32.59 25.48 37.91
C PRO A 328 -34.03 25.88 37.57
N LYS A 329 -34.26 26.37 36.34
CA LYS A 329 -35.61 26.59 35.86
C LYS A 329 -36.31 25.22 35.82
N GLY A 330 -37.42 25.04 36.52
CA GLY A 330 -38.24 23.81 36.54
C GLY A 330 -38.87 23.41 35.20
N THR A 331 -38.35 23.92 34.08
CA THR A 331 -38.75 23.65 32.70
C THR A 331 -37.61 23.04 31.88
N ARG A 332 -36.51 22.64 32.52
CA ARG A 332 -35.38 21.98 31.84
C ARG A 332 -35.79 20.55 31.50
N GLY A 333 -36.11 20.30 30.23
CA GLY A 333 -36.49 18.97 29.72
C GLY A 333 -37.91 18.88 29.14
N ILE A 334 -38.80 19.84 29.43
CA ILE A 334 -40.14 19.86 28.85
C ILE A 334 -40.09 20.68 27.55
N LYS A 335 -40.13 19.99 26.40
CA LYS A 335 -40.35 20.62 25.10
C LYS A 335 -41.71 21.36 25.18
N ARG A 336 -41.69 22.70 25.30
CA ARG A 336 -42.92 23.52 25.27
C ARG A 336 -43.68 23.41 23.94
N VAL A 337 -42.98 22.96 22.90
CA VAL A 337 -43.49 22.71 21.56
C VAL A 337 -43.00 21.33 21.17
N VAL A 338 -43.93 20.42 20.93
CA VAL A 338 -43.70 19.01 20.63
C VAL A 338 -43.41 18.85 19.13
N VAL A 339 -44.31 19.31 18.26
CA VAL A 339 -44.12 19.27 16.79
C VAL A 339 -43.92 20.68 16.23
N SER A 340 -44.90 21.56 16.37
CA SER A 340 -44.82 22.97 15.99
C SER A 340 -45.88 23.74 16.80
N ARG A 341 -45.71 25.06 17.01
CA ARG A 341 -46.72 25.83 17.76
C ARG A 341 -48.09 25.74 17.09
N ALA A 342 -48.13 25.94 15.77
CA ALA A 342 -49.34 25.87 14.97
C ALA A 342 -50.01 24.48 15.06
N PHE A 343 -49.21 23.41 14.96
CA PHE A 343 -49.72 22.05 15.08
C PHE A 343 -50.23 21.75 16.49
N ASP A 344 -49.41 22.00 17.51
CA ASP A 344 -49.73 21.63 18.89
C ASP A 344 -50.95 22.38 19.42
N ASP A 345 -51.12 23.65 19.04
CA ASP A 345 -52.27 24.46 19.44
C ASP A 345 -53.55 24.01 18.72
N ALA A 346 -53.47 23.72 17.42
CA ALA A 346 -54.61 23.21 16.65
C ALA A 346 -55.01 21.78 17.05
N ALA A 347 -54.05 20.91 17.32
CA ALA A 347 -54.30 19.55 17.78
C ALA A 347 -54.91 19.51 19.20
N ARG A 348 -54.47 20.40 20.11
CA ARG A 348 -55.12 20.57 21.43
C ARG A 348 -56.56 21.09 21.28
N ALA A 349 -56.80 22.03 20.38
CA ALA A 349 -58.16 22.50 20.08
C ALA A 349 -59.05 21.41 19.49
N ALA A 350 -58.47 20.45 18.77
CA ALA A 350 -59.15 19.27 18.23
C ALA A 350 -59.32 18.12 19.26
N GLY A 351 -58.90 18.30 20.51
CA GLY A 351 -59.12 17.34 21.60
C GLY A 351 -58.00 16.31 21.80
N LEU A 352 -56.85 16.44 21.13
CA LEU A 352 -55.72 15.52 21.32
C LEU A 352 -54.97 15.81 22.62
N GLY A 353 -54.69 14.75 23.37
CA GLY A 353 -53.99 14.83 24.64
C GLY A 353 -52.46 14.95 24.49
N PRO A 354 -51.73 15.23 25.58
CA PRO A 354 -50.27 15.27 25.58
C PRO A 354 -49.61 13.95 25.13
N ALA A 355 -50.24 12.81 25.43
CA ALA A 355 -49.75 11.49 25.03
C ALA A 355 -49.84 11.29 23.51
N ASP A 356 -50.94 11.73 22.89
CA ASP A 356 -51.16 11.64 21.44
C ASP A 356 -50.15 12.52 20.68
N LEU A 357 -49.92 13.74 21.17
CA LEU A 357 -48.92 14.65 20.60
C LEU A 357 -47.51 14.07 20.66
N ALA A 358 -47.15 13.43 21.79
CA ALA A 358 -45.86 12.78 21.95
C ALA A 358 -45.71 11.58 20.97
N ALA A 359 -46.74 10.76 20.83
CA ALA A 359 -46.75 9.62 19.90
C ALA A 359 -46.64 10.07 18.43
N ILE A 360 -47.41 11.09 18.03
CA ILE A 360 -47.36 11.68 16.69
C ILE A 360 -45.96 12.24 16.41
N SER A 361 -45.38 12.98 17.36
CA SER A 361 -44.04 13.54 17.21
C SER A 361 -42.98 12.46 17.05
N ALA A 362 -43.04 11.38 17.84
CA ALA A 362 -42.08 10.28 17.73
C ALA A 362 -42.20 9.58 16.36
N ALA A 363 -43.43 9.34 15.89
CA ALA A 363 -43.68 8.74 14.59
C ALA A 363 -43.23 9.65 13.43
N LEU A 364 -43.46 10.96 13.55
CA LEU A 364 -43.01 11.94 12.56
C LEU A 364 -41.48 12.07 12.53
N GLU A 365 -40.83 12.14 13.69
CA GLU A 365 -39.36 12.17 13.80
C GLU A 365 -38.75 10.91 13.15
N LEU A 366 -39.31 9.73 13.43
CA LEU A 366 -38.89 8.48 12.78
C LEU A 366 -39.05 8.55 11.26
N TYR A 367 -40.20 9.02 10.77
CA TYR A 367 -40.45 9.15 9.33
C TYR A 367 -39.46 10.12 8.65
N ILE A 368 -39.15 11.26 9.27
CA ILE A 368 -38.16 12.22 8.75
C ILE A 368 -36.76 11.57 8.68
N ARG A 369 -36.35 10.83 9.71
CA ARG A 369 -35.07 10.08 9.69
C ARG A 369 -35.06 9.06 8.56
N SER A 370 -36.16 8.35 8.34
CA SER A 370 -36.30 7.39 7.23
C SER A 370 -36.20 8.06 5.86
N LEU A 371 -36.78 9.26 5.69
CA LEU A 371 -36.67 10.01 4.44
C LEU A 371 -35.23 10.44 4.16
N TRP A 372 -34.47 10.85 5.19
CA TRP A 372 -33.04 11.13 5.07
C TRP A 372 -32.23 9.87 4.76
N SER A 373 -32.49 8.75 5.46
CA SER A 373 -31.77 7.49 5.23
C SER A 373 -32.04 6.88 3.85
N GLU A 374 -33.19 7.18 3.25
CA GLU A 374 -33.53 6.79 1.88
C GLU A 374 -33.13 7.84 0.84
N GLY A 375 -32.35 8.86 1.22
CA GLY A 375 -31.74 9.81 0.27
C GLY A 375 -32.74 10.70 -0.45
N THR A 376 -33.82 11.10 0.23
CA THR A 376 -34.79 12.06 -0.32
C THR A 376 -34.11 13.41 -0.57
N ALA A 377 -34.33 13.99 -1.75
CA ALA A 377 -33.59 15.18 -2.18
C ALA A 377 -33.99 16.44 -1.40
N GLY A 378 -33.18 16.82 -0.41
CA GLY A 378 -33.20 18.12 0.25
C GLY A 378 -34.40 18.39 1.17
N TRP A 379 -34.23 19.39 2.04
CA TRP A 379 -35.18 19.65 3.12
C TRP A 379 -36.60 19.99 2.62
N ARG A 380 -36.75 20.62 1.44
CA ARG A 380 -38.07 21.02 0.92
C ARG A 380 -38.96 19.82 0.59
N ASN A 381 -38.40 18.82 -0.08
CA ASN A 381 -39.14 17.60 -0.43
C ASN A 381 -39.47 16.78 0.83
N ILE A 382 -38.51 16.67 1.75
CA ILE A 382 -38.73 16.01 3.03
C ILE A 382 -39.81 16.73 3.84
N SER A 383 -39.79 18.07 3.86
CA SER A 383 -40.81 18.89 4.52
C SER A 383 -42.20 18.67 3.95
N LEU A 384 -42.31 18.57 2.61
CA LEU A 384 -43.57 18.30 1.92
C LEU A 384 -44.13 16.93 2.33
N LEU A 385 -43.32 15.87 2.23
CA LEU A 385 -43.72 14.50 2.58
C LEU A 385 -44.04 14.36 4.07
N ALA A 386 -43.22 14.97 4.93
CA ALA A 386 -43.43 14.97 6.37
C ALA A 386 -44.71 15.72 6.78
N SER A 387 -45.08 16.80 6.07
CA SER A 387 -46.33 17.54 6.31
C SER A 387 -47.55 16.69 5.97
N THR A 388 -47.52 15.96 4.85
CA THR A 388 -48.56 14.99 4.50
C THR A 388 -48.66 13.86 5.53
N GLN A 389 -47.51 13.33 5.98
CA GLN A 389 -47.48 12.30 7.00
C GLN A 389 -48.02 12.79 8.35
N LEU A 390 -47.74 14.04 8.72
CA LEU A 390 -48.26 14.65 9.94
C LEU A 390 -49.79 14.76 9.91
N GLN A 391 -50.38 15.10 8.76
CA GLN A 391 -51.85 15.08 8.59
C GLN A 391 -52.41 13.68 8.78
N ALA A 392 -51.79 12.66 8.16
CA ALA A 392 -52.23 11.28 8.29
C ALA A 392 -52.14 10.76 9.74
N LEU A 393 -51.06 11.09 10.45
CA LEU A 393 -50.87 10.75 11.85
C LEU A 393 -51.89 11.45 12.76
N ALA A 394 -52.16 12.74 12.52
CA ALA A 394 -53.17 13.51 13.25
C ALA A 394 -54.58 12.94 13.03
N HIS A 395 -54.92 12.60 11.79
CA HIS A 395 -56.19 11.96 11.46
C HIS A 395 -56.36 10.62 12.16
N LYS A 396 -55.33 9.77 12.14
CA LYS A 396 -55.33 8.48 12.83
C LYS A 396 -55.46 8.61 14.36
N ALA A 397 -54.93 9.69 14.93
CA ALA A 397 -55.03 9.98 16.36
C ALA A 397 -56.39 10.59 16.78
N GLY A 398 -57.34 10.73 15.85
CA GLY A 398 -58.70 11.16 16.14
C GLY A 398 -59.01 12.61 15.78
N TRP A 399 -58.12 13.34 15.09
CA TRP A 399 -58.44 14.67 14.54
C TRP A 399 -59.16 14.51 13.18
N PRO A 400 -60.48 14.79 13.05
CA PRO A 400 -61.23 14.42 11.85
C PRO A 400 -60.82 15.17 10.57
N GLN A 401 -60.39 16.43 10.70
CA GLN A 401 -59.97 17.27 9.57
C GLN A 401 -58.74 18.12 9.94
N PRO A 402 -57.53 17.54 9.91
CA PRO A 402 -56.30 18.29 10.11
C PRO A 402 -56.05 19.23 8.93
N THR A 403 -55.82 20.51 9.21
CA THR A 403 -55.60 21.50 8.15
C THR A 403 -54.17 21.46 7.61
N PRO A 404 -53.96 21.66 6.30
CA PRO A 404 -52.63 21.68 5.71
C PRO A 404 -51.68 22.69 6.37
N ASP A 405 -52.19 23.88 6.71
CA ASP A 405 -51.40 24.95 7.34
C ASP A 405 -50.94 24.59 8.76
N ALA A 406 -51.79 23.92 9.55
CA ALA A 406 -51.43 23.47 10.90
C ALA A 406 -50.41 22.32 10.87
N CYS A 407 -50.48 21.47 9.84
CA CYS A 407 -49.58 20.34 9.65
C CYS A 407 -48.32 20.66 8.82
N ALA A 408 -48.05 21.93 8.55
CA ALA A 408 -46.82 22.33 7.86
C ALA A 408 -45.59 22.08 8.74
N VAL A 409 -44.79 21.08 8.37
CA VAL A 409 -43.49 20.81 8.99
C VAL A 409 -42.51 21.89 8.51
N ASN A 410 -41.69 22.43 9.40
CA ASN A 410 -40.73 23.48 9.07
C ASN A 410 -39.32 22.92 8.83
N ARG A 411 -38.48 23.74 8.16
CA ARG A 411 -37.07 23.41 7.88
C ARG A 411 -36.29 22.97 9.11
N ARG A 412 -36.51 23.63 10.25
CA ARG A 412 -35.76 23.36 11.48
C ARG A 412 -35.99 21.92 11.97
N MET A 413 -37.23 21.44 11.96
CA MET A 413 -37.56 20.07 12.33
C MET A 413 -36.87 19.05 11.40
N VAL A 414 -36.92 19.31 10.09
CA VAL A 414 -36.33 18.43 9.08
C VAL A 414 -34.80 18.37 9.20
N GLU A 415 -34.13 19.52 9.31
CA GLU A 415 -32.66 19.59 9.34
C GLU A 415 -32.06 19.14 10.69
N THR A 416 -32.87 19.01 11.74
CA THR A 416 -32.43 18.43 13.02
C THR A 416 -31.92 17.00 12.85
N TRP A 417 -32.44 16.27 11.86
CA TRP A 417 -32.15 14.85 11.62
C TRP A 417 -31.33 14.60 10.36
N ARG A 418 -30.62 15.62 9.87
CA ARG A 418 -29.86 15.55 8.62
C ARG A 418 -28.69 14.55 8.67
N ASP A 419 -28.16 14.29 9.86
CA ASP A 419 -27.09 13.30 10.08
C ASP A 419 -27.45 11.89 9.58
N TYR A 420 -28.74 11.53 9.52
CA TYR A 420 -29.19 10.25 8.95
C TYR A 420 -28.99 10.14 7.42
N GLU A 421 -28.70 11.24 6.71
CA GLU A 421 -28.35 11.26 5.29
C GLU A 421 -27.13 10.38 4.98
N ILE A 422 -26.22 10.20 5.95
CA ILE A 422 -25.03 9.34 5.83
C ILE A 422 -25.38 7.89 5.46
N LEU A 423 -26.53 7.38 5.91
CA LEU A 423 -26.99 6.01 5.61
C LEU A 423 -27.32 5.85 4.12
N ALA A 424 -27.93 6.88 3.52
CA ALA A 424 -28.22 6.91 2.09
C ALA A 424 -26.93 6.97 1.27
N ILE A 425 -25.99 7.82 1.69
CA ILE A 425 -24.69 7.98 1.05
C ILE A 425 -23.92 6.65 1.11
N GLN A 426 -23.84 6.00 2.28
CA GLN A 426 -23.19 4.70 2.42
C GLN A 426 -23.77 3.63 1.49
N LYS A 427 -25.10 3.59 1.33
CA LYS A 427 -25.81 2.57 0.54
C LYS A 427 -25.76 2.83 -0.97
N ARG A 428 -25.82 4.09 -1.40
CA ARG A 428 -26.04 4.48 -2.81
C ARG A 428 -24.83 5.15 -3.45
N ASP A 429 -23.91 5.69 -2.66
CA ASP A 429 -22.71 6.40 -3.13
C ASP A 429 -21.50 6.01 -2.26
N ALA A 430 -21.05 4.77 -2.46
CA ALA A 430 -19.89 4.22 -1.75
C ALA A 430 -18.63 5.08 -1.93
N LYS A 431 -18.50 5.78 -3.06
CA LYS A 431 -17.37 6.67 -3.33
C LYS A 431 -17.44 7.93 -2.47
N ALA A 432 -18.55 8.65 -2.46
CA ALA A 432 -18.69 9.85 -1.62
C ALA A 432 -18.59 9.51 -0.12
N PHE A 433 -19.13 8.35 0.28
CA PHE A 433 -18.96 7.84 1.65
C PHE A 433 -17.47 7.67 2.01
N PHE A 434 -16.74 7.00 1.13
CA PHE A 434 -15.32 6.74 1.29
C PHE A 434 -14.47 8.03 1.29
N ASP A 435 -14.76 8.96 0.40
CA ASP A 435 -13.97 10.18 0.22
C ASP A 435 -14.16 11.18 1.36
N HIS A 436 -15.39 11.34 1.86
CA HIS A 436 -15.76 12.42 2.79
C HIS A 436 -16.08 11.98 4.22
N TYR A 437 -16.55 10.75 4.44
CA TYR A 437 -17.06 10.31 5.74
C TYR A 437 -16.16 9.29 6.44
N LEU A 438 -15.36 8.53 5.67
CA LEU A 438 -14.45 7.55 6.26
C LEU A 438 -13.24 8.27 6.91
N PRO A 439 -13.01 8.11 8.22
CA PRO A 439 -11.91 8.78 8.90
C PRO A 439 -10.56 8.26 8.39
N ARG A 440 -9.68 9.19 7.98
CA ARG A 440 -8.37 8.88 7.41
C ARG A 440 -7.31 8.80 8.51
N VAL A 441 -6.46 7.77 8.45
CA VAL A 441 -5.26 7.69 9.30
C VAL A 441 -4.18 8.57 8.69
N ALA A 442 -3.72 9.57 9.44
CA ALA A 442 -2.56 10.36 9.08
C ALA A 442 -1.30 9.47 9.12
N ARG A 443 -0.57 9.40 8.01
CA ARG A 443 0.71 8.68 7.92
C ARG A 443 1.83 9.70 7.94
N ASN A 444 2.80 9.50 8.84
CA ASN A 444 4.00 10.33 8.89
C ASN A 444 4.94 9.94 7.73
N ARG A 445 5.51 10.95 7.06
CA ARG A 445 6.45 10.82 5.92
C ARG A 445 7.89 11.29 6.26
N ASP A 446 8.12 11.87 7.43
CA ASP A 446 9.36 12.53 7.85
C ASP A 446 10.56 11.56 7.93
N ALA A 447 10.30 10.27 8.18
CA ALA A 447 11.34 9.26 8.34
C ALA A 447 11.88 8.69 7.00
N TYR A 448 11.32 9.12 5.86
CA TYR A 448 11.73 8.61 4.55
C TYR A 448 12.78 9.53 3.92
N ALA A 449 13.94 8.95 3.58
CA ALA A 449 14.89 9.56 2.66
C ALA A 449 14.38 9.44 1.20
N PRO A 450 14.88 10.25 0.26
CA PRO A 450 14.52 10.12 -1.16
C PRO A 450 14.74 8.70 -1.68
N MET A 451 13.82 8.23 -2.53
CA MET A 451 13.81 6.87 -3.10
C MET A 451 13.73 5.74 -2.05
N HIS A 452 13.44 6.04 -0.78
CA HIS A 452 13.21 5.00 0.21
C HIS A 452 11.90 4.26 -0.07
N LEU A 453 10.82 4.98 -0.39
CA LEU A 453 9.54 4.39 -0.74
C LEU A 453 8.95 5.11 -1.96
N VAL A 454 8.80 4.37 -3.05
CA VAL A 454 8.22 4.86 -4.30
C VAL A 454 6.89 4.15 -4.52
N ILE A 455 5.84 4.93 -4.79
CA ILE A 455 4.51 4.43 -5.14
C ILE A 455 4.38 4.47 -6.66
N GLY A 456 4.06 3.34 -7.29
CA GLY A 456 3.77 3.27 -8.72
C GLY A 456 2.28 3.14 -8.99
N ASP A 457 1.78 3.85 -10.00
CA ASP A 457 0.40 3.77 -10.46
C ASP A 457 0.28 4.05 -11.97
N VAL A 458 -0.79 3.54 -12.58
CA VAL A 458 -1.12 3.79 -13.99
C VAL A 458 -2.37 4.67 -14.03
N HIS A 459 -2.23 5.88 -14.59
CA HIS A 459 -3.30 6.86 -14.62
C HIS A 459 -3.72 7.20 -16.06
N HIS A 460 -5.01 7.40 -16.25
CA HIS A 460 -5.56 7.85 -17.52
C HIS A 460 -5.49 9.38 -17.56
N LEU A 461 -4.90 9.98 -18.60
CA LEU A 461 -4.92 11.43 -18.73
C LEU A 461 -6.26 11.92 -19.28
N ASP A 462 -6.79 12.97 -18.66
CA ASP A 462 -7.95 13.73 -19.13
C ASP A 462 -7.55 14.78 -20.19
N ILE A 463 -6.57 14.44 -21.04
CA ILE A 463 -6.10 15.29 -22.14
C ILE A 463 -6.23 14.50 -23.43
N VAL A 464 -6.96 15.06 -24.40
CA VAL A 464 -7.07 14.50 -25.74
C VAL A 464 -5.92 14.98 -26.61
N VAL A 465 -5.26 14.05 -27.30
CA VAL A 465 -4.15 14.31 -28.22
C VAL A 465 -4.51 13.76 -29.59
N GLU A 466 -4.17 14.47 -30.64
CA GLU A 466 -4.36 14.03 -32.02
C GLU A 466 -3.25 13.03 -32.42
N ARG A 467 -3.63 11.91 -33.02
CA ARG A 467 -2.72 10.92 -33.59
C ARG A 467 -2.24 11.36 -34.98
N PRO A 468 -1.12 10.79 -35.49
CA PRO A 468 -0.67 11.03 -36.86
C PRO A 468 -1.71 10.67 -37.95
N ASP A 469 -2.64 9.76 -37.66
CA ASP A 469 -3.72 9.37 -38.56
C ASP A 469 -4.97 10.29 -38.48
N GLY A 470 -4.91 11.35 -37.67
CA GLY A 470 -5.99 12.31 -37.46
C GLY A 470 -7.08 11.85 -36.48
N THR A 471 -6.90 10.70 -35.81
CA THR A 471 -7.83 10.24 -34.76
C THR A 471 -7.43 10.74 -33.37
N ASP A 472 -8.37 10.78 -32.43
CA ASP A 472 -8.10 11.21 -31.05
C ASP A 472 -7.63 10.05 -30.17
N VAL A 473 -6.66 10.32 -29.29
CA VAL A 473 -6.21 9.41 -28.23
C VAL A 473 -6.18 10.09 -26.87
N TYR A 474 -6.44 9.28 -25.84
CA TYR A 474 -6.23 9.64 -24.44
C TYR A 474 -4.99 8.89 -23.96
N PRO A 475 -3.84 9.58 -23.82
CA PRO A 475 -2.62 8.93 -23.39
C PRO A 475 -2.78 8.39 -21.96
N LYS A 476 -2.02 7.35 -21.64
CA LYS A 476 -1.88 6.88 -20.26
C LYS A 476 -0.53 7.31 -19.72
N ILE A 477 -0.45 7.57 -18.43
CA ILE A 477 0.81 7.81 -17.73
C ILE A 477 1.07 6.69 -16.75
N ILE A 478 2.32 6.24 -16.71
CA ILE A 478 2.83 5.38 -15.64
C ILE A 478 3.63 6.29 -14.73
N ALA A 479 3.13 6.55 -13.53
CA ALA A 479 3.72 7.48 -12.60
C ALA A 479 4.38 6.76 -11.41
N TRP A 480 5.53 7.28 -11.01
CA TRP A 480 6.29 6.86 -9.84
C TRP A 480 6.46 8.04 -8.89
N HIS A 481 5.86 7.93 -7.71
CA HIS A 481 5.81 8.98 -6.70
C HIS A 481 6.78 8.66 -5.56
N ASP A 482 7.81 9.49 -5.40
CA ASP A 482 8.69 9.44 -4.24
C ASP A 482 8.04 10.16 -3.06
N ILE A 483 7.68 9.42 -2.02
CA ILE A 483 6.95 10.00 -0.89
C ILE A 483 7.82 10.88 0.01
N ALA A 484 9.15 10.76 -0.05
CA ALA A 484 10.04 11.59 0.77
C ALA A 484 10.11 13.03 0.24
N THR A 485 10.25 13.19 -1.07
CA THR A 485 10.39 14.51 -1.71
C THR A 485 9.11 15.02 -2.37
N ASN A 486 8.09 14.18 -2.48
CA ASN A 486 6.87 14.44 -3.25
C ASN A 486 7.12 14.61 -4.77
N ARG A 487 8.29 14.20 -5.28
CA ARG A 487 8.60 14.20 -6.72
C ARG A 487 7.83 13.08 -7.43
N VAL A 488 7.46 13.33 -8.67
CA VAL A 488 6.83 12.34 -9.56
C VAL A 488 7.59 12.18 -10.86
N TYR A 489 7.90 10.93 -11.21
CA TYR A 489 8.41 10.56 -12.52
C TYR A 489 7.24 9.99 -13.30
N ALA A 490 6.99 10.45 -14.53
CA ALA A 490 5.89 9.94 -15.32
C ALA A 490 6.37 9.58 -16.73
N SER A 491 6.04 8.37 -17.18
CA SER A 491 6.24 7.96 -18.58
C SER A 491 4.93 8.00 -19.33
N LEU A 492 4.91 8.65 -20.48
CA LEU A 492 3.77 8.69 -21.39
C LEU A 492 3.68 7.44 -22.24
N ILE A 493 2.51 6.83 -22.27
CA ILE A 493 2.21 5.66 -23.09
C ILE A 493 1.06 5.99 -24.03
N PHE A 494 1.36 5.97 -25.33
CA PHE A 494 0.38 6.08 -26.41
C PHE A 494 0.01 4.69 -26.90
N LEU A 495 -1.20 4.25 -26.57
CA LEU A 495 -1.70 2.92 -26.93
C LEU A 495 -2.52 2.99 -28.22
N GLU A 496 -2.48 1.93 -29.03
CA GLU A 496 -3.41 1.79 -30.15
C GLU A 496 -4.86 1.66 -29.67
N ARG A 497 -5.83 1.85 -30.57
CA ARG A 497 -7.25 1.77 -30.22
C ARG A 497 -7.59 0.35 -29.72
N GLY A 498 -8.06 0.26 -28.47
CA GLY A 498 -8.43 -1.01 -27.84
C GLY A 498 -7.27 -1.75 -27.18
N GLU A 499 -6.06 -1.19 -27.20
CA GLU A 499 -4.90 -1.73 -26.49
C GLU A 499 -4.85 -1.24 -25.03
N GLY A 500 -4.37 -2.10 -24.13
CA GLY A 500 -4.12 -1.79 -22.72
C GLY A 500 -2.61 -1.70 -22.40
N VAL A 501 -2.26 -1.14 -21.23
CA VAL A 501 -0.84 -1.07 -20.82
C VAL A 501 -0.30 -2.48 -20.61
N LYS A 502 0.65 -2.90 -21.44
CA LYS A 502 1.40 -4.15 -21.27
C LYS A 502 2.45 -4.07 -20.16
N ARG A 503 2.87 -5.24 -19.65
CA ARG A 503 3.92 -5.40 -18.62
C ARG A 503 5.22 -4.66 -18.95
N TRP A 504 5.66 -4.72 -20.21
CA TRP A 504 6.91 -4.08 -20.62
C TRP A 504 6.87 -2.56 -20.54
N HIS A 505 5.71 -1.91 -20.72
CA HIS A 505 5.60 -0.45 -20.55
C HIS A 505 5.92 -0.05 -19.11
N VAL A 506 5.46 -0.83 -18.13
CA VAL A 506 5.74 -0.59 -16.71
C VAL A 506 7.21 -0.86 -16.41
N GLY A 507 7.77 -1.95 -16.95
CA GLY A 507 9.20 -2.27 -16.82
C GLY A 507 10.11 -1.17 -17.40
N MET A 508 9.79 -0.66 -18.59
CA MET A 508 10.50 0.47 -19.20
C MET A 508 10.39 1.74 -18.37
N SER A 509 9.16 2.09 -17.94
CA SER A 509 8.92 3.27 -17.12
C SER A 509 9.71 3.18 -15.80
N PHE A 510 9.76 1.99 -15.20
CA PHE A 510 10.55 1.75 -13.99
C PHE A 510 12.06 1.90 -14.26
N ALA A 511 12.58 1.29 -15.33
CA ALA A 511 13.98 1.38 -15.68
C ALA A 511 14.40 2.83 -15.94
N ALA A 512 13.60 3.60 -16.68
CA ALA A 512 13.86 5.00 -16.95
C ALA A 512 13.84 5.87 -15.67
N MET A 513 12.90 5.59 -14.75
CA MET A 513 12.92 6.24 -13.42
C MET A 513 14.20 5.89 -12.64
N VAL A 514 14.64 4.63 -12.65
CA VAL A 514 15.87 4.23 -11.95
C VAL A 514 17.11 4.86 -12.58
N GLU A 515 17.16 4.96 -13.91
CA GLU A 515 18.22 5.67 -14.61
C GLU A 515 18.25 7.17 -14.22
N ALA A 516 17.08 7.80 -14.08
CA ALA A 516 16.99 9.20 -13.69
C ALA A 516 17.31 9.43 -12.20
N TRP A 517 16.74 8.64 -11.29
CA TRP A 517 16.69 8.95 -9.85
C TRP A 517 17.42 7.95 -8.96
N GLY A 518 17.83 6.81 -9.51
CA GLY A 518 18.40 5.69 -8.77
C GLY A 518 17.36 4.66 -8.34
N LEU A 519 17.86 3.56 -7.79
CA LEU A 519 17.07 2.41 -7.43
C LEU A 519 16.31 2.64 -6.12
N PRO A 520 14.99 2.45 -6.09
CA PRO A 520 14.23 2.61 -4.86
C PRO A 520 14.50 1.47 -3.88
N ARG A 521 14.53 1.79 -2.58
CA ARG A 521 14.63 0.76 -1.52
C ARG A 521 13.34 -0.01 -1.36
N THR A 522 12.19 0.65 -1.50
CA THR A 522 10.88 0.00 -1.41
C THR A 522 9.97 0.47 -2.53
N LEU A 523 9.41 -0.48 -3.27
CA LEU A 523 8.42 -0.21 -4.31
C LEU A 523 7.03 -0.62 -3.82
N TYR A 524 6.05 0.27 -3.95
CA TYR A 524 4.66 0.04 -3.58
C TYR A 524 3.76 0.17 -4.79
N LEU A 525 3.10 -0.91 -5.17
CA LEU A 525 2.27 -0.99 -6.37
C LEU A 525 0.83 -1.36 -6.00
N ASP A 526 -0.12 -0.78 -6.74
CA ASP A 526 -1.53 -1.10 -6.60
C ASP A 526 -1.93 -2.35 -7.39
N ASN A 527 -2.68 -3.27 -6.80
CA ASN A 527 -3.18 -4.47 -7.46
C ASN A 527 -4.51 -4.23 -8.19
N GLY A 528 -4.61 -3.12 -8.93
CA GLY A 528 -5.81 -2.79 -9.70
C GLY A 528 -6.19 -3.89 -10.70
N SER A 529 -7.49 -4.11 -10.91
CA SER A 529 -8.06 -5.17 -11.76
C SER A 529 -7.71 -5.07 -13.24
N GLU A 530 -7.08 -3.96 -13.66
CA GLU A 530 -6.66 -3.74 -15.04
C GLU A 530 -5.43 -4.57 -15.44
N TYR A 531 -4.69 -5.16 -14.47
CA TYR A 531 -3.46 -5.91 -14.75
C TYR A 531 -3.28 -7.16 -13.85
N THR A 532 -2.76 -8.24 -14.44
CA THR A 532 -2.33 -9.44 -13.68
C THR A 532 -0.90 -9.23 -13.16
N TRP A 533 -0.77 -8.49 -12.06
CA TRP A 533 0.52 -8.17 -11.41
C TRP A 533 1.34 -9.40 -10.98
N ASP A 534 0.73 -10.59 -10.90
CA ASP A 534 1.36 -11.84 -10.49
C ASP A 534 2.62 -12.21 -11.30
N SER A 535 2.61 -11.99 -12.62
CA SER A 535 3.78 -12.27 -13.48
C SER A 535 4.91 -11.25 -13.28
N MET A 536 4.55 -10.02 -12.93
CA MET A 536 5.48 -8.93 -12.65
C MET A 536 6.14 -9.09 -11.27
N MET A 537 5.44 -9.74 -10.32
CA MET A 537 6.01 -10.07 -9.01
C MET A 537 7.20 -11.00 -9.11
N GLN A 538 7.17 -11.98 -10.01
CA GLN A 538 8.34 -12.82 -10.26
C GLN A 538 9.50 -11.96 -10.77
N THR A 539 9.24 -10.99 -11.65
CA THR A 539 10.27 -10.10 -12.22
C THR A 539 10.91 -9.20 -11.18
N PHE A 540 10.09 -8.58 -10.32
CA PHE A 540 10.57 -7.74 -9.25
C PHE A 540 11.22 -8.54 -8.11
N ALA A 541 10.78 -9.78 -7.88
CA ALA A 541 11.46 -10.71 -6.98
C ALA A 541 12.83 -11.14 -7.53
N ASP A 542 12.90 -11.45 -8.83
CA ASP A 542 14.16 -11.78 -9.52
C ASP A 542 15.11 -10.56 -9.49
N LEU A 543 14.59 -9.34 -9.68
CA LEU A 543 15.36 -8.11 -9.53
C LEU A 543 15.83 -7.89 -8.09
N SER A 544 14.95 -8.10 -7.10
CA SER A 544 15.33 -8.02 -5.68
C SER A 544 16.43 -9.02 -5.35
N ALA A 545 16.34 -10.26 -5.86
CA ALA A 545 17.37 -11.28 -5.71
C ALA A 545 18.69 -10.89 -6.40
N ALA A 546 18.63 -10.40 -7.63
CA ALA A 546 19.79 -9.89 -8.37
C ALA A 546 20.46 -8.70 -7.67
N CYS A 547 19.68 -7.88 -6.99
CA CYS A 547 20.15 -6.76 -6.19
C CYS A 547 20.52 -7.16 -4.74
N HIS A 548 20.64 -8.45 -4.42
CA HIS A 548 20.94 -8.97 -3.08
C HIS A 548 20.02 -8.43 -1.97
N GLY A 549 18.73 -8.25 -2.27
CA GLY A 549 17.73 -7.75 -1.31
C GLY A 549 17.79 -6.25 -1.05
N ARG A 550 18.51 -5.46 -1.87
CA ARG A 550 18.54 -3.99 -1.78
C ARG A 550 17.21 -3.31 -2.13
N ILE A 551 16.29 -4.06 -2.74
CA ILE A 551 14.91 -3.63 -3.03
C ILE A 551 13.92 -4.53 -2.30
N ASP A 552 12.98 -3.92 -1.58
CA ASP A 552 11.76 -4.54 -1.05
C ASP A 552 10.58 -4.16 -1.94
N VAL A 553 9.71 -5.11 -2.29
CA VAL A 553 8.55 -4.84 -3.16
C VAL A 553 7.30 -5.17 -2.37
N ARG A 554 6.30 -4.29 -2.36
CA ARG A 554 5.07 -4.44 -1.58
C ARG A 554 3.82 -4.23 -2.45
N MET A 555 2.81 -5.06 -2.25
CA MET A 555 1.54 -5.03 -2.97
C MET A 555 0.35 -4.87 -2.02
N VAL A 556 -0.73 -4.26 -2.54
CA VAL A 556 -2.03 -4.16 -1.86
C VAL A 556 -3.13 -4.74 -2.74
N GLU A 557 -3.78 -5.80 -2.27
CA GLU A 557 -4.88 -6.47 -2.98
C GLU A 557 -6.19 -5.67 -2.86
N HIS A 558 -6.92 -5.54 -3.97
CA HIS A 558 -8.33 -5.17 -3.98
C HIS A 558 -9.16 -6.47 -4.01
N GLU A 559 -10.09 -6.67 -3.06
CA GLU A 559 -10.88 -7.90 -3.02
C GLU A 559 -11.77 -8.02 -4.28
N SER A 560 -11.40 -8.94 -5.16
CA SER A 560 -12.32 -9.59 -6.09
C SER A 560 -12.43 -11.08 -5.75
N GLY A 561 -13.11 -11.39 -4.64
CA GLY A 561 -13.90 -12.61 -4.41
C GLY A 561 -13.33 -14.02 -4.66
N VAL A 562 -12.09 -14.23 -5.09
CA VAL A 562 -11.55 -15.58 -5.36
C VAL A 562 -10.21 -15.74 -4.66
N ARG A 563 -10.28 -16.34 -3.48
CA ARG A 563 -9.12 -16.66 -2.64
C ARG A 563 -8.47 -17.93 -3.17
N ASP A 564 -7.65 -17.81 -4.22
CA ASP A 564 -6.97 -18.96 -4.79
C ASP A 564 -5.66 -19.26 -4.03
N LEU A 565 -5.54 -20.51 -3.58
CA LEU A 565 -4.35 -21.08 -2.94
C LEU A 565 -3.18 -21.09 -3.93
N ARG A 566 -2.45 -19.99 -4.09
CA ARG A 566 -1.28 -20.02 -4.99
C ARG A 566 -0.21 -18.98 -4.72
N THR A 567 0.39 -18.97 -3.53
CA THR A 567 1.78 -18.43 -3.43
C THR A 567 2.51 -18.85 -2.15
N ARG A 568 3.43 -19.80 -2.28
CA ARG A 568 4.51 -20.06 -1.30
C ARG A 568 5.90 -19.61 -1.81
N ALA A 569 5.98 -18.95 -2.97
CA ALA A 569 7.25 -18.47 -3.54
C ALA A 569 7.53 -16.97 -3.29
N ILE A 570 6.55 -16.20 -2.80
CA ILE A 570 6.69 -14.76 -2.56
C ILE A 570 6.79 -14.51 -1.05
N ALA A 571 7.92 -14.86 -0.44
CA ALA A 571 8.17 -14.62 0.99
C ALA A 571 8.77 -13.21 1.26
N ALA A 572 9.24 -12.51 0.22
CA ALA A 572 9.86 -11.20 0.33
C ALA A 572 8.86 -10.02 0.20
N VAL A 573 7.67 -10.24 -0.37
CA VAL A 573 6.67 -9.16 -0.57
C VAL A 573 5.71 -9.10 0.61
N LYS A 574 5.81 -8.04 1.41
CA LYS A 574 4.84 -7.79 2.49
C LYS A 574 3.53 -7.28 1.91
N ARG A 575 2.49 -8.10 1.99
CA ARG A 575 1.10 -7.78 1.58
C ARG A 575 0.45 -6.86 2.61
N ALA A 576 -0.09 -5.71 2.19
CA ALA A 576 -0.89 -4.87 3.07
C ALA A 576 -2.39 -5.23 2.99
N ARG A 577 -3.16 -4.83 4.00
CA ARG A 577 -4.59 -5.14 4.09
C ARG A 577 -5.39 -4.45 2.95
N PRO A 578 -6.38 -5.15 2.35
CA PRO A 578 -7.25 -4.62 1.30
C PRO A 578 -8.07 -3.40 1.70
N TYR A 579 -8.54 -2.64 0.69
CA TYR A 579 -9.39 -1.44 0.80
C TYR A 579 -8.77 -0.25 1.56
N ASN A 580 -7.66 0.23 1.02
CA ASN A 580 -6.97 1.42 1.52
C ASN A 580 -6.67 2.40 0.37
N ALA A 581 -7.61 2.66 -0.54
CA ALA A 581 -7.43 3.71 -1.56
C ALA A 581 -7.08 5.11 -0.99
N PRO A 582 -7.53 5.58 0.21
CA PRO A 582 -7.09 6.87 0.74
C PRO A 582 -5.70 6.79 1.38
N ALA A 583 -5.08 5.60 1.38
CA ALA A 583 -3.73 5.36 1.86
C ALA A 583 -2.65 5.57 0.80
N LYS A 584 -3.04 5.86 -0.45
CA LYS A 584 -2.11 6.13 -1.55
C LYS A 584 -1.95 7.63 -1.74
N PRO A 585 -0.87 8.24 -1.22
CA PRO A 585 -0.50 9.63 -1.51
C PRO A 585 -0.58 9.99 -3.00
N ILE A 586 -0.37 9.02 -3.90
CA ILE A 586 -0.39 9.25 -5.35
C ILE A 586 -1.76 9.65 -5.90
N GLU A 587 -2.88 9.24 -5.31
CA GLU A 587 -4.22 9.72 -5.73
C GLU A 587 -4.39 11.22 -5.41
N GLY A 588 -3.88 11.65 -4.26
CA GLY A 588 -3.82 13.07 -3.91
C GLY A 588 -2.90 13.85 -4.84
N LEU A 589 -1.76 13.27 -5.23
CA LEU A 589 -0.85 13.84 -6.21
C LEU A 589 -1.52 14.03 -7.57
N PHE A 590 -2.17 12.99 -8.11
CA PHE A 590 -2.90 13.11 -9.39
C PHE A 590 -3.99 14.17 -9.31
N SER A 591 -4.70 14.25 -8.18
CA SER A 591 -5.65 15.34 -7.96
C SER A 591 -4.98 16.72 -8.03
N VAL A 592 -3.79 16.89 -7.45
CA VAL A 592 -3.03 18.15 -7.57
C VAL A 592 -2.63 18.41 -9.03
N LEU A 593 -2.09 17.42 -9.74
CA LEU A 593 -1.69 17.57 -11.15
C LEU A 593 -2.90 17.92 -12.03
N THR A 594 -3.99 17.17 -11.90
CA THR A 594 -5.23 17.35 -12.67
C THR A 594 -5.94 18.66 -12.35
N ASN A 595 -5.82 19.22 -11.14
CA ASN A 595 -6.48 20.47 -10.77
C ASN A 595 -5.62 21.72 -10.96
N THR A 596 -4.29 21.59 -11.04
CA THR A 596 -3.39 22.75 -11.02
C THR A 596 -2.41 22.85 -12.18
N ILE A 597 -2.07 21.72 -12.81
CA ILE A 597 -1.04 21.65 -13.86
C ILE A 597 -1.70 21.34 -15.22
N PHE A 598 -2.39 20.20 -15.31
CA PHE A 598 -3.03 19.75 -16.56
C PHE A 598 -4.10 20.70 -17.13
N PRO A 599 -4.85 21.49 -16.33
CA PRO A 599 -5.82 22.44 -16.89
C PRO A 599 -5.21 23.56 -17.73
N ALA A 600 -3.90 23.80 -17.61
CA ALA A 600 -3.19 24.78 -18.43
C ALA A 600 -2.78 24.21 -19.80
N MET A 601 -2.86 22.90 -19.99
CA MET A 601 -2.50 22.24 -21.24
C MET A 601 -3.67 22.26 -22.24
N PRO A 602 -3.43 22.57 -23.53
CA PRO A 602 -4.41 22.37 -24.58
C PRO A 602 -4.88 20.90 -24.62
N GLY A 603 -6.14 20.66 -25.01
CA GLY A 603 -6.69 19.30 -25.03
C GLY A 603 -7.26 18.80 -23.70
N TYR A 604 -7.11 19.54 -22.59
CA TYR A 604 -7.66 19.12 -21.30
C TYR A 604 -9.20 19.17 -21.27
N ILE A 605 -9.81 18.01 -20.98
CA ILE A 605 -11.27 17.83 -21.01
C ILE A 605 -11.91 17.74 -19.61
N GLY A 606 -11.11 17.68 -18.55
CA GLY A 606 -11.62 17.48 -17.19
C GLY A 606 -12.03 16.04 -16.88
N GLY A 607 -12.04 15.69 -15.59
CA GLY A 607 -12.22 14.31 -15.11
C GLY A 607 -13.59 13.66 -15.31
N ASP A 608 -14.56 14.37 -15.90
CA ASP A 608 -15.83 13.78 -16.31
C ASP A 608 -15.91 13.77 -17.84
N ARG A 609 -15.61 12.61 -18.44
CA ARG A 609 -15.63 12.40 -19.90
C ARG A 609 -17.03 12.57 -20.49
N THR A 610 -18.09 12.39 -19.69
CA THR A 610 -19.48 12.62 -20.13
C THR A 610 -19.86 14.10 -20.08
N LYS A 611 -19.23 14.87 -19.19
CA LYS A 611 -19.32 16.34 -19.11
C LYS A 611 -17.99 17.00 -19.45
N ALA A 612 -17.38 16.56 -20.54
CA ALA A 612 -16.11 17.09 -21.00
C ALA A 612 -16.17 18.62 -21.13
N LYS A 613 -15.16 19.31 -20.59
CA LYS A 613 -14.95 20.74 -20.76
C LYS A 613 -14.71 21.00 -22.24
N LYS A 614 -15.59 21.83 -22.82
CA LYS A 614 -15.56 22.19 -24.24
C LYS A 614 -15.27 23.68 -24.34
N GLU A 615 -14.40 24.08 -25.25
CA GLU A 615 -14.16 25.51 -25.56
C GLU A 615 -15.46 26.20 -26.03
N HIS A 616 -16.32 25.47 -26.75
CA HIS A 616 -17.63 25.92 -27.18
C HIS A 616 -18.73 24.89 -26.91
N VAL A 617 -19.87 25.35 -26.42
CA VAL A 617 -21.05 24.51 -26.18
C VAL A 617 -21.45 23.82 -27.50
N GLY A 618 -21.51 22.48 -27.50
CA GLY A 618 -21.94 21.68 -28.64
C GLY A 618 -20.83 21.17 -29.59
N ARG A 619 -19.57 21.61 -29.45
CA ARG A 619 -18.43 21.09 -30.24
C ARG A 619 -17.61 20.06 -29.45
N PRO A 620 -16.91 19.11 -30.11
CA PRO A 620 -15.96 18.24 -29.42
C PRO A 620 -14.81 19.08 -28.82
N PRO A 621 -14.19 18.63 -27.70
CA PRO A 621 -13.01 19.27 -27.15
C PRO A 621 -11.89 19.34 -28.19
N LYS A 622 -11.21 20.47 -28.29
CA LYS A 622 -10.10 20.63 -29.23
C LYS A 622 -8.90 19.83 -28.73
N ALA A 623 -8.44 18.86 -29.52
CA ALA A 623 -7.26 18.06 -29.20
C ALA A 623 -5.99 18.92 -29.09
N PHE A 624 -5.01 18.44 -28.31
CA PHE A 624 -3.68 19.02 -28.31
C PHE A 624 -3.07 18.89 -29.71
N SER A 625 -2.80 20.04 -30.34
CA SER A 625 -2.19 20.13 -31.66
C SER A 625 -0.66 20.09 -31.54
N GLY A 626 -0.01 19.11 -32.17
CA GLY A 626 1.46 18.96 -32.14
C GLY A 626 1.96 17.51 -32.18
N GLY A 627 1.07 16.52 -32.14
CA GLY A 627 1.44 15.11 -32.14
C GLY A 627 2.10 14.66 -30.83
N TYR A 628 2.69 13.46 -30.86
CA TYR A 628 3.19 12.80 -29.65
C TYR A 628 4.42 13.47 -29.04
N GLU A 629 5.39 13.88 -29.86
CA GLU A 629 6.64 14.48 -29.38
C GLU A 629 6.39 15.83 -28.70
N ALA A 630 5.63 16.72 -29.34
CA ALA A 630 5.30 18.02 -28.75
C ALA A 630 4.46 17.88 -27.47
N PHE A 631 3.59 16.86 -27.38
CA PHE A 631 2.84 16.59 -26.16
C PHE A 631 3.76 16.10 -25.03
N HIS A 632 4.75 15.26 -25.36
CA HIS A 632 5.75 14.79 -24.41
C HIS A 632 6.55 15.97 -23.82
N GLU A 633 7.05 16.86 -24.69
CA GLU A 633 7.78 18.07 -24.24
C GLU A 633 6.92 18.99 -23.36
N ALA A 634 5.65 19.15 -23.73
CA ALA A 634 4.71 19.95 -22.94
C ALA A 634 4.45 19.32 -21.56
N LEU A 635 4.32 17.99 -21.48
CA LEU A 635 4.17 17.30 -20.21
C LEU A 635 5.45 17.41 -19.36
N ASP A 636 6.63 17.23 -19.95
CA ASP A 636 7.91 17.36 -19.26
C ASP A 636 8.04 18.75 -18.63
N THR A 637 7.76 19.80 -19.40
CA THR A 637 7.73 21.19 -18.92
C THR A 637 6.75 21.37 -17.76
N ALA A 638 5.57 20.76 -17.86
CA ALA A 638 4.55 20.83 -16.83
C ALA A 638 4.96 20.11 -15.52
N LEU A 639 5.66 18.99 -15.64
CA LEU A 639 6.21 18.25 -14.50
C LEU A 639 7.40 18.95 -13.87
N GLU A 640 8.28 19.57 -14.67
CA GLU A 640 9.38 20.42 -14.17
C GLU A 640 8.82 21.62 -13.38
N PHE A 641 7.77 22.26 -13.88
CA PHE A 641 7.07 23.31 -13.14
C PHE A 641 6.50 22.78 -11.80
N TYR A 642 5.92 21.58 -11.80
CA TYR A 642 5.46 20.94 -10.57
C TYR A 642 6.62 20.67 -9.58
N HIS A 643 7.79 20.24 -10.06
CA HIS A 643 8.96 19.95 -9.22
C HIS A 643 9.61 21.21 -8.65
N CYS A 644 9.54 22.34 -9.34
CA CYS A 644 10.12 23.60 -8.88
C CYS A 644 9.14 24.46 -8.06
N LYS A 645 7.83 24.25 -8.17
CA LYS A 645 6.80 25.01 -7.46
C LYS A 645 6.77 24.71 -5.95
N PRO A 646 6.84 25.72 -5.07
CA PRO A 646 6.62 25.58 -3.62
C PRO A 646 5.27 24.95 -3.27
N GLN A 647 5.24 24.04 -2.30
CA GLN A 647 4.03 23.33 -1.88
C GLN A 647 3.80 23.44 -0.36
N GLY A 648 2.56 23.71 0.04
CA GLY A 648 2.16 23.66 1.45
C GLY A 648 1.93 22.23 1.94
N GLY A 649 1.50 22.07 3.20
CA GLY A 649 1.29 20.76 3.80
C GLY A 649 2.61 20.08 4.15
N PHE A 650 2.84 18.86 3.67
CA PHE A 650 4.00 18.05 4.05
C PHE A 650 5.36 18.70 3.71
N LEU A 651 5.46 19.41 2.59
CA LEU A 651 6.71 20.05 2.19
C LEU A 651 6.96 21.39 2.89
N ASP A 652 6.02 21.87 3.71
CA ASP A 652 6.14 23.10 4.52
C ASP A 652 6.68 24.32 3.73
N GLY A 653 6.14 24.55 2.53
CA GLY A 653 6.55 25.64 1.65
C GLY A 653 7.76 25.36 0.77
N LYS A 654 8.41 24.19 0.89
CA LYS A 654 9.46 23.76 -0.04
C LYS A 654 8.85 23.22 -1.34
N SER A 655 9.60 23.31 -2.44
CA SER A 655 9.28 22.56 -3.66
C SER A 655 9.84 21.13 -3.59
N PRO A 656 9.32 20.19 -4.38
CA PRO A 656 9.89 18.84 -4.48
C PRO A 656 11.40 18.83 -4.76
N ASP A 657 11.89 19.70 -5.65
CA ASP A 657 13.33 19.81 -5.91
C ASP A 657 14.11 20.45 -4.77
N ALA A 658 13.51 21.39 -4.04
CA ALA A 658 14.14 21.95 -2.84
C ALA A 658 14.28 20.89 -1.73
N ALA A 659 13.29 20.01 -1.58
CA ALA A 659 13.35 18.89 -0.65
C ALA A 659 14.45 17.87 -1.05
N LEU A 660 14.57 17.56 -2.34
CA LEU A 660 15.66 16.71 -2.85
C LEU A 660 17.03 17.37 -2.63
N ARG A 661 17.18 18.66 -2.97
CA ARG A 661 18.44 19.40 -2.74
C ARG A 661 18.85 19.39 -1.27
N ALA A 662 17.90 19.56 -0.36
CA ALA A 662 18.15 19.46 1.07
C ALA A 662 18.66 18.07 1.46
N ALA A 663 18.00 16.99 1.00
CA ALA A 663 18.46 15.64 1.28
C ALA A 663 19.85 15.33 0.72
N ILE A 664 20.18 15.84 -0.48
CA ILE A 664 21.53 15.71 -1.06
C ILE A 664 22.56 16.45 -0.19
N ALA A 665 22.24 17.66 0.26
CA ALA A 665 23.11 18.42 1.16
C ALA A 665 23.31 17.70 2.52
N ASP A 666 22.30 16.97 2.99
CA ASP A 666 22.34 16.13 4.19
C ASP A 666 23.06 14.79 3.96
N GLY A 667 23.65 14.57 2.77
CA GLY A 667 24.50 13.42 2.46
C GLY A 667 23.79 12.24 1.78
N TRP A 668 22.54 12.40 1.33
CA TRP A 668 21.86 11.36 0.57
C TRP A 668 22.53 11.12 -0.79
N GLN A 669 22.60 9.86 -1.20
CA GLN A 669 23.14 9.44 -2.50
C GLN A 669 22.22 8.41 -3.16
N ALA A 670 22.05 8.55 -4.47
CA ALA A 670 21.27 7.61 -5.27
C ALA A 670 22.01 6.27 -5.40
N VAL A 671 21.28 5.16 -5.23
CA VAL A 671 21.80 3.83 -5.58
C VAL A 671 21.71 3.66 -7.08
N ARG A 672 22.85 3.53 -7.76
CA ARG A 672 22.88 3.34 -9.22
C ARG A 672 22.94 1.85 -9.54
N ILE A 673 22.14 1.45 -10.52
CA ILE A 673 22.25 0.17 -11.21
C ILE A 673 22.26 0.47 -12.70
N ASP A 674 22.97 -0.36 -13.44
CA ASP A 674 23.01 -0.28 -14.89
C ASP A 674 21.60 -0.54 -15.48
N ALA A 675 21.23 0.28 -16.46
CA ALA A 675 19.91 0.23 -17.08
C ALA A 675 19.71 -1.09 -17.83
N ASP A 676 20.74 -1.58 -18.54
CA ASP A 676 20.67 -2.85 -19.27
C ASP A 676 20.44 -4.02 -18.32
N THR A 677 21.05 -3.99 -17.14
CA THR A 677 20.82 -4.97 -16.07
C THR A 677 19.35 -5.01 -15.62
N LEU A 678 18.71 -3.84 -15.47
CA LEU A 678 17.29 -3.76 -15.15
C LEU A 678 16.42 -4.27 -16.30
N LEU A 679 16.71 -3.83 -17.52
CA LEU A 679 15.97 -4.21 -18.72
C LEU A 679 16.07 -5.72 -19.00
N MET A 680 17.21 -6.33 -18.70
CA MET A 680 17.39 -7.79 -18.73
C MET A 680 16.60 -8.51 -17.64
N ALA A 681 16.41 -7.90 -16.47
CA ALA A 681 15.49 -8.46 -15.46
C ALA A 681 14.05 -8.49 -15.98
N PHE A 682 13.65 -7.52 -16.82
CA PHE A 682 12.34 -7.49 -17.49
C PHE A 682 12.27 -8.29 -18.81
N ALA A 683 13.36 -8.96 -19.22
CA ALA A 683 13.35 -9.76 -20.44
C ALA A 683 12.40 -10.97 -20.32
N GLU A 684 11.76 -11.32 -21.42
CA GLU A 684 10.90 -12.49 -21.48
C GLU A 684 11.72 -13.71 -21.89
N GLU A 685 11.56 -14.81 -21.14
CA GLU A 685 12.23 -16.08 -21.45
C GLU A 685 11.25 -17.05 -22.14
N GLU A 686 11.62 -17.49 -23.34
CA GLU A 686 10.87 -18.50 -24.09
C GLU A 686 11.75 -19.70 -24.46
N ARG A 687 11.19 -20.90 -24.43
CA ARG A 687 11.86 -22.08 -25.01
C ARG A 687 11.56 -22.19 -26.50
N ARG A 688 12.60 -22.15 -27.32
CA ARG A 688 12.50 -22.27 -28.77
C ARG A 688 13.48 -23.32 -29.30
N VAL A 689 13.22 -23.84 -30.50
CA VAL A 689 14.09 -24.82 -31.16
C VAL A 689 14.91 -24.12 -32.22
N VAL A 690 16.22 -24.33 -32.19
CA VAL A 690 17.16 -23.75 -33.16
C VAL A 690 16.98 -24.42 -34.51
N ARG A 691 16.91 -23.62 -35.58
CA ARG A 691 16.85 -24.09 -36.97
C ARG A 691 17.82 -23.33 -37.86
N LYS A 692 18.83 -24.02 -38.42
CA LYS A 692 19.76 -23.44 -39.41
C LYS A 692 20.42 -22.14 -38.91
N GLY A 693 20.90 -22.13 -37.67
CA GLY A 693 21.49 -20.95 -37.03
C GLY A 693 20.49 -19.88 -36.58
N ARG A 694 19.18 -20.16 -36.67
CA ARG A 694 18.12 -19.19 -36.37
C ARG A 694 17.22 -19.65 -35.24
N VAL A 695 16.66 -18.68 -34.53
CA VAL A 695 15.58 -18.87 -33.57
C VAL A 695 14.56 -17.77 -33.76
N SER A 696 13.28 -18.10 -33.84
CA SER A 696 12.21 -17.10 -33.88
C SER A 696 11.57 -16.96 -32.51
N CYS A 697 11.40 -15.73 -32.02
CA CYS A 697 10.77 -15.37 -30.74
C CYS A 697 10.14 -13.96 -30.88
N ASN A 698 8.96 -13.75 -30.29
CA ASN A 698 8.24 -12.47 -30.37
C ASN A 698 8.07 -11.88 -31.79
N GLY A 699 7.85 -12.75 -32.79
CA GLY A 699 7.67 -12.34 -34.19
C GLY A 699 8.97 -11.96 -34.92
N ILE A 700 10.10 -11.92 -34.23
CA ILE A 700 11.42 -11.61 -34.79
C ILE A 700 12.21 -12.92 -34.95
N THR A 701 12.91 -13.06 -36.07
CA THR A 701 13.87 -14.14 -36.30
C THR A 701 15.26 -13.64 -35.97
N TRP A 702 15.95 -14.35 -35.09
CA TRP A 702 17.27 -14.04 -34.58
C TRP A 702 18.28 -15.00 -35.19
N TYR A 703 19.49 -14.52 -35.45
CA TYR A 703 20.58 -15.29 -36.03
C TYR A 703 21.88 -15.11 -35.24
N ALA A 704 22.61 -16.22 -35.05
CA ALA A 704 23.99 -16.23 -34.61
C ALA A 704 24.73 -17.45 -35.17
N ASP A 705 26.02 -17.30 -35.46
CA ASP A 705 26.85 -18.39 -36.01
C ASP A 705 26.96 -19.57 -35.04
N ASP A 706 27.02 -19.31 -33.73
CA ASP A 706 27.11 -20.35 -32.69
C ASP A 706 25.93 -21.31 -32.71
N LEU A 707 24.77 -20.85 -33.20
CA LEU A 707 23.54 -21.62 -33.32
C LEU A 707 23.55 -22.58 -34.50
N LEU A 708 24.47 -22.44 -35.46
CA LEU A 708 24.50 -23.28 -36.67
C LEU A 708 24.62 -24.78 -36.33
N THR A 709 25.45 -25.10 -35.33
CA THR A 709 25.69 -26.49 -34.88
C THR A 709 24.61 -27.03 -33.95
N MET A 710 23.70 -26.18 -33.51
CA MET A 710 22.66 -26.51 -32.53
C MET A 710 21.30 -26.81 -33.17
N THR A 711 21.26 -26.95 -34.51
CA THR A 711 20.01 -27.22 -35.23
C THR A 711 19.29 -28.45 -34.64
N GLY A 712 18.02 -28.27 -34.25
CA GLY A 712 17.19 -29.28 -33.60
C GLY A 712 17.22 -29.27 -32.07
N GLN A 713 18.10 -28.51 -31.44
CA GLN A 713 18.18 -28.39 -29.98
C GLN A 713 17.21 -27.33 -29.46
N SER A 714 16.67 -27.57 -28.25
CA SER A 714 15.84 -26.58 -27.54
C SER A 714 16.74 -25.67 -26.71
N VAL A 715 16.58 -24.36 -26.90
CA VAL A 715 17.29 -23.31 -26.17
C VAL A 715 16.28 -22.38 -25.49
N ARG A 716 16.73 -21.69 -24.44
CA ARG A 716 15.99 -20.61 -23.79
C ARG A 716 16.43 -19.30 -24.43
N VAL A 717 15.47 -18.51 -24.90
CA VAL A 717 15.70 -17.23 -25.55
C VAL A 717 15.21 -16.17 -24.60
N ARG A 718 16.08 -15.24 -24.23
CA ARG A 718 15.73 -14.03 -23.49
C ARG A 718 15.83 -12.83 -24.40
N VAL A 719 14.71 -12.13 -24.58
CA VAL A 719 14.66 -10.88 -25.34
C VAL A 719 14.03 -9.81 -24.49
N ALA A 720 14.64 -8.62 -24.48
CA ALA A 720 14.02 -7.40 -24.00
C ALA A 720 12.96 -6.92 -25.03
N PRO A 721 11.64 -6.98 -24.73
CA PRO A 721 10.62 -6.64 -25.72
C PRO A 721 10.64 -5.17 -26.17
N HIS A 722 11.24 -4.29 -25.35
CA HIS A 722 11.29 -2.85 -25.56
C HIS A 722 12.48 -2.37 -26.40
N ALA A 723 13.51 -3.22 -26.54
CA ALA A 723 14.70 -2.96 -27.34
C ALA A 723 15.15 -4.30 -27.95
N PRO A 724 14.42 -4.82 -28.96
CA PRO A 724 14.71 -6.11 -29.55
C PRO A 724 15.89 -6.03 -30.54
N ASP A 725 17.02 -5.50 -30.10
CA ASP A 725 18.26 -5.44 -30.87
C ASP A 725 19.11 -6.69 -30.67
N VAL A 726 18.94 -7.35 -29.52
CA VAL A 726 19.70 -8.55 -29.16
C VAL A 726 18.80 -9.57 -28.44
N ALA A 727 18.95 -10.84 -28.81
CA ALA A 727 18.40 -11.98 -28.09
C ALA A 727 19.52 -12.78 -27.42
N TYR A 728 19.40 -13.00 -26.11
CA TYR A 728 20.34 -13.83 -25.36
C TYR A 728 19.88 -15.27 -25.40
N ILE A 729 20.74 -16.17 -25.89
CA ILE A 729 20.43 -17.59 -26.03
C ILE A 729 21.13 -18.35 -24.91
N LEU A 730 20.35 -19.06 -24.11
CA LEU A 730 20.82 -19.82 -22.95
C LEU A 730 20.47 -21.30 -23.09
N ASP A 731 21.31 -22.17 -22.53
CA ASP A 731 21.01 -23.58 -22.32
C ASP A 731 20.80 -23.88 -20.83
N ASN A 732 20.99 -25.14 -20.43
CA ASN A 732 20.88 -25.58 -19.04
C ASN A 732 22.12 -25.19 -18.21
N THR A 733 23.23 -24.88 -18.85
CA THR A 733 24.52 -24.55 -18.22
C THR A 733 24.77 -23.05 -18.11
N GLY A 734 24.18 -22.24 -18.99
CA GLY A 734 24.31 -20.77 -18.94
C GLY A 734 24.02 -20.09 -20.27
N LEU A 735 24.60 -18.89 -20.43
CA LEU A 735 24.56 -18.13 -21.68
C LEU A 735 25.44 -18.82 -22.75
N ILE A 736 24.88 -19.03 -23.94
CA ILE A 736 25.59 -19.54 -25.11
C ILE A 736 26.13 -18.38 -25.94
N CYS A 737 25.23 -17.50 -26.40
CA CYS A 737 25.57 -16.39 -27.28
C CYS A 737 24.51 -15.29 -27.25
N ALA A 738 24.87 -14.12 -27.77
CA ALA A 738 23.96 -13.05 -28.15
C ALA A 738 23.67 -13.15 -29.66
N ALA A 739 22.40 -13.11 -30.04
CA ALA A 739 21.93 -13.20 -31.42
C ALA A 739 21.29 -11.89 -31.88
N GLN A 740 21.55 -11.51 -33.13
CA GLN A 740 21.01 -10.29 -33.73
C GLN A 740 19.80 -10.60 -34.61
N PRO A 741 18.93 -9.62 -34.90
CA PRO A 741 17.86 -9.80 -35.87
C PRO A 741 18.42 -10.29 -37.21
N GLU A 742 17.77 -11.29 -37.80
CA GLU A 742 18.18 -11.84 -39.09
C GLU A 742 18.07 -10.75 -40.15
N GLN A 743 19.20 -10.46 -40.78
CA GLN A 743 19.25 -9.54 -41.90
C GLN A 743 18.58 -10.18 -43.13
N THR A 744 17.62 -9.48 -43.70
CA THR A 744 16.99 -9.83 -44.97
C THR A 744 17.76 -9.18 -46.12
N TYR A 745 17.96 -9.94 -47.19
CA TYR A 745 18.60 -9.50 -48.42
C TYR A 745 17.59 -9.62 -49.57
N ASP A 746 17.65 -8.72 -50.54
CA ASP A 746 16.86 -8.83 -51.76
C ASP A 746 17.31 -10.04 -52.60
N TYR A 747 16.42 -10.59 -53.41
CA TYR A 747 16.70 -11.76 -54.25
C TYR A 747 17.84 -11.54 -55.25
N LEU A 748 18.06 -10.32 -55.72
CA LEU A 748 19.11 -9.98 -56.68
C LEU A 748 20.35 -9.37 -56.01
N ASP A 749 20.38 -9.26 -54.67
CA ASP A 749 21.51 -8.70 -53.95
C ASP A 749 22.63 -9.73 -53.76
N GLY A 750 23.78 -9.46 -54.39
CA GLY A 750 24.99 -10.28 -54.26
C GLY A 750 25.55 -10.35 -52.83
N ALA A 751 25.17 -9.44 -51.94
CA ALA A 751 25.55 -9.50 -50.52
C ALA A 751 24.93 -10.74 -49.83
N GLY A 752 23.69 -11.12 -50.18
CA GLY A 752 23.03 -12.30 -49.62
C GLY A 752 23.76 -13.61 -49.97
N ALA A 753 24.22 -13.74 -51.22
CA ALA A 753 25.00 -14.90 -51.66
C ALA A 753 26.37 -14.99 -50.96
N LYS A 754 27.04 -13.85 -50.76
CA LYS A 754 28.29 -13.77 -49.99
C LYS A 754 28.09 -14.18 -48.53
N GLU A 755 27.01 -13.71 -47.91
CA GLU A 755 26.68 -14.06 -46.54
C GLU A 755 26.34 -15.54 -46.40
N GLN A 756 25.57 -16.12 -47.33
CA GLN A 756 25.30 -17.56 -47.34
C GLN A 756 26.59 -18.40 -47.44
N ALA A 757 27.52 -18.01 -48.32
CA ALA A 757 28.82 -18.67 -48.45
C ALA A 757 29.66 -18.56 -47.16
N ARG A 758 29.63 -17.40 -46.48
CA ARG A 758 30.29 -17.19 -45.19
C ARG A 758 29.73 -18.14 -44.13
N ARG A 759 28.40 -18.20 -43.98
CA ARG A 759 27.71 -19.08 -43.02
C ARG A 759 27.99 -20.57 -43.30
N ALA A 760 27.99 -20.99 -44.57
CA ALA A 760 28.34 -22.35 -44.96
C ALA A 760 29.78 -22.71 -44.57
N LYS A 761 30.73 -21.79 -44.77
CA LYS A 761 32.14 -21.96 -44.38
C LYS A 761 32.29 -22.13 -42.87
N VAL A 762 31.57 -21.34 -42.07
CA VAL A 762 31.56 -21.47 -40.60
C VAL A 762 31.02 -22.84 -40.17
N LEU A 763 29.88 -23.27 -40.71
CA LEU A 763 29.31 -24.58 -40.40
C LEU A 763 30.25 -25.73 -40.81
N HIS A 764 30.83 -25.68 -42.01
CA HIS A 764 31.76 -26.71 -42.49
C HIS A 764 33.02 -26.80 -41.60
N ARG A 765 33.53 -25.66 -41.11
CA ARG A 765 34.64 -25.66 -40.15
C ARG A 765 34.27 -26.39 -38.86
N ALA A 766 33.10 -26.11 -38.30
CA ALA A 766 32.62 -26.79 -37.09
C ALA A 766 32.36 -28.29 -37.30
N ILE A 767 31.84 -28.69 -38.47
CA ILE A 767 31.66 -30.09 -38.84
C ILE A 767 33.01 -30.79 -38.98
N ALA A 768 34.00 -30.15 -39.62
CA ALA A 768 35.34 -30.71 -39.77
C ALA A 768 36.01 -30.94 -38.41
N GLU A 769 35.83 -30.01 -37.46
CA GLU A 769 36.32 -30.16 -36.10
C GLU A 769 35.65 -31.32 -35.36
N LYS A 770 34.33 -31.44 -35.43
CA LYS A 770 33.60 -32.59 -34.86
C LYS A 770 34.06 -33.91 -35.49
N ARG A 771 34.29 -33.95 -36.80
CA ARG A 771 34.81 -35.14 -37.51
C ARG A 771 36.19 -35.56 -37.01
N ARG A 772 37.08 -34.62 -36.66
CA ARG A 772 38.41 -34.94 -36.09
C ARG A 772 38.31 -35.63 -34.72
N ASN A 773 37.25 -35.36 -33.97
CA ASN A 773 37.02 -35.95 -32.65
C ASN A 773 36.14 -37.21 -32.70
N THR A 774 35.95 -37.78 -33.90
CA THR A 774 35.21 -39.04 -34.09
C THR A 774 36.07 -40.00 -34.89
N CYS A 775 36.08 -41.29 -34.51
CA CYS A 775 36.58 -42.33 -35.40
C CYS A 775 35.43 -42.84 -36.28
N ARG A 776 35.76 -43.31 -37.48
CA ARG A 776 34.78 -43.97 -38.35
C ARG A 776 34.51 -45.37 -37.80
N LEU A 777 33.29 -45.62 -37.37
CA LEU A 777 32.84 -46.93 -36.89
C LEU A 777 32.09 -47.69 -37.99
N ASP A 778 32.34 -48.99 -38.07
CA ASP A 778 31.44 -49.92 -38.76
C ASP A 778 30.36 -50.37 -37.78
N LEU A 779 29.16 -49.83 -37.98
CA LEU A 779 28.03 -50.07 -37.09
C LEU A 779 27.59 -51.54 -37.08
N VAL A 780 27.74 -52.26 -38.19
CA VAL A 780 27.36 -53.69 -38.25
C VAL A 780 28.35 -54.51 -37.42
N ALA A 781 29.65 -54.22 -37.53
CA ALA A 781 30.68 -54.86 -36.71
C ALA A 781 30.57 -54.51 -35.22
N GLU A 782 30.19 -53.28 -34.87
CA GLU A 782 29.94 -52.88 -33.47
C GLU A 782 28.68 -53.56 -32.90
N MET A 783 27.60 -53.63 -33.66
CA MET A 783 26.38 -54.36 -33.27
C MET A 783 26.69 -55.86 -33.09
N GLY A 784 27.48 -56.45 -34.00
CA GLY A 784 27.96 -57.83 -33.87
C GLY A 784 28.76 -58.05 -32.60
N ARG A 785 29.70 -57.14 -32.26
CA ARG A 785 30.44 -57.18 -30.99
C ARG A 785 29.52 -57.09 -29.77
N HIS A 786 28.50 -56.23 -29.80
CA HIS A 786 27.52 -56.13 -28.71
C HIS A 786 26.70 -57.41 -28.56
N VAL A 787 26.18 -57.98 -29.66
CA VAL A 787 25.44 -59.25 -29.65
C VAL A 787 26.31 -60.38 -29.10
N GLN A 788 27.58 -60.46 -29.51
CA GLN A 788 28.53 -61.45 -29.00
C GLN A 788 28.83 -61.26 -27.51
N ALA A 789 29.03 -60.02 -27.06
CA ALA A 789 29.29 -59.71 -25.65
C ALA A 789 28.08 -60.02 -24.76
N VAL A 790 26.87 -59.70 -25.22
CA VAL A 790 25.61 -60.01 -24.52
C VAL A 790 25.35 -61.52 -24.51
N ALA A 791 25.60 -62.23 -25.62
CA ALA A 791 25.48 -63.68 -25.68
C ALA A 791 26.48 -64.38 -24.74
N ALA A 792 27.71 -63.86 -24.62
CA ALA A 792 28.71 -64.37 -23.69
C ALA A 792 28.35 -64.14 -22.21
N GLN A 793 27.65 -63.04 -21.88
CA GLN A 793 27.18 -62.76 -20.51
C GLN A 793 25.85 -63.45 -20.15
N ALA A 794 24.96 -63.66 -21.12
CA ALA A 794 23.64 -64.26 -20.93
C ALA A 794 23.61 -65.79 -21.08
N GLY A 795 24.74 -66.43 -21.37
CA GLY A 795 24.81 -67.89 -21.57
C GLY A 795 24.21 -68.36 -22.90
N GLY A 796 24.13 -67.48 -23.90
CA GLY A 796 23.53 -67.75 -25.21
C GLY A 796 22.06 -67.38 -25.33
N VAL A 797 21.51 -67.53 -26.54
CA VAL A 797 20.08 -67.34 -26.83
C VAL A 797 19.27 -68.36 -26.01
N PRO A 798 18.18 -67.98 -25.33
CA PRO A 798 17.35 -68.91 -24.57
C PRO A 798 16.91 -70.07 -25.47
N GLN A 799 17.35 -71.29 -25.15
CA GLN A 799 16.88 -72.48 -25.82
C GLN A 799 15.42 -72.71 -25.40
N ILE A 800 14.52 -72.76 -26.36
CA ILE A 800 13.12 -73.15 -26.13
C ILE A 800 13.16 -74.62 -25.68
N PRO A 801 12.62 -75.00 -24.50
CA PRO A 801 12.68 -76.38 -24.04
C PRO A 801 11.80 -77.30 -24.90
N GLY A 802 12.44 -78.24 -25.60
CA GLY A 802 11.88 -79.55 -25.98
C GLY A 802 10.79 -79.57 -27.04
N ASP A 803 11.11 -80.16 -28.20
CA ASP A 803 10.14 -80.58 -29.21
C ASP A 803 9.17 -81.61 -28.60
N VAL A 804 7.90 -81.23 -28.42
CA VAL A 804 6.83 -82.23 -28.44
C VAL A 804 6.63 -82.59 -29.90
N ALA A 805 7.30 -83.65 -30.34
CA ALA A 805 7.10 -84.21 -31.67
C ALA A 805 5.66 -84.74 -31.75
N VAL A 806 4.76 -83.96 -32.35
CA VAL A 806 3.46 -84.46 -32.81
C VAL A 806 3.74 -85.25 -34.08
N SER A 807 3.76 -86.58 -33.98
CA SER A 807 3.80 -87.44 -35.16
C SER A 807 2.52 -87.22 -35.96
N LEU A 808 2.67 -86.86 -37.24
CA LEU A 808 1.55 -86.76 -38.18
C LEU A 808 0.87 -88.13 -38.30
N SER A 809 -0.45 -88.17 -38.50
CA SER A 809 -1.12 -89.43 -38.83
C SER A 809 -0.59 -89.96 -40.18
N PRO A 810 -0.64 -91.27 -40.45
CA PRO A 810 -0.15 -91.84 -41.72
C PRO A 810 -0.77 -91.18 -42.96
N GLU A 811 -2.03 -90.75 -42.88
CA GLU A 811 -2.71 -89.98 -43.94
C GLU A 811 -2.14 -88.57 -44.10
N ALA A 812 -1.78 -87.89 -43.01
CA ALA A 812 -1.16 -86.57 -43.06
C ALA A 812 0.30 -86.63 -43.54
N GLU A 813 1.03 -87.72 -43.27
CA GLU A 813 2.35 -88.00 -43.84
C GLU A 813 2.27 -88.27 -45.35
N ALA A 814 1.26 -89.01 -45.81
CA ALA A 814 0.98 -89.22 -47.23
C ALA A 814 0.61 -87.90 -47.95
N MET A 815 -0.17 -87.02 -47.32
CA MET A 815 -0.48 -85.69 -47.86
C MET A 815 0.73 -84.75 -47.91
N ALA A 816 1.61 -84.79 -46.89
CA ALA A 816 2.82 -83.97 -46.84
C ALA A 816 3.90 -84.46 -47.82
N SER A 817 3.97 -85.77 -48.08
CA SER A 817 4.85 -86.34 -49.10
C SER A 817 4.31 -86.10 -50.52
N ALA A 818 3.00 -86.18 -50.74
CA ALA A 818 2.38 -85.77 -52.00
C ALA A 818 2.56 -84.27 -52.29
N SER A 819 2.49 -83.41 -51.26
CA SER A 819 2.73 -81.96 -51.40
C SER A 819 4.19 -81.63 -51.72
N ARG A 820 5.15 -82.38 -51.14
CA ARG A 820 6.58 -82.27 -51.48
C ARG A 820 6.87 -82.76 -52.89
N ALA A 821 6.32 -83.90 -53.29
CA ALA A 821 6.43 -84.41 -54.67
C ALA A 821 5.82 -83.45 -55.71
N LEU A 822 4.72 -82.77 -55.38
CA LEU A 822 4.13 -81.73 -56.23
C LEU A 822 4.98 -80.45 -56.27
N ALA A 823 5.64 -80.08 -55.18
CA ALA A 823 6.57 -78.96 -55.14
C ALA A 823 7.82 -79.25 -55.97
N ASP A 824 8.36 -80.47 -55.89
CA ASP A 824 9.51 -80.92 -56.67
C ASP A 824 9.16 -80.99 -58.17
N GLN A 825 7.98 -81.53 -58.55
CA GLN A 825 7.51 -81.48 -59.95
C GLN A 825 7.30 -80.05 -60.46
N ARG A 826 6.89 -79.11 -59.59
CA ARG A 826 6.76 -77.68 -59.96
C ARG A 826 8.13 -77.03 -60.14
N ALA A 827 9.09 -77.33 -59.27
CA ALA A 827 10.46 -76.86 -59.40
C ALA A 827 11.10 -77.41 -60.69
N GLU A 828 10.91 -78.70 -60.98
CA GLU A 828 11.45 -79.37 -62.16
C GLU A 828 10.81 -78.83 -63.46
N ARG A 829 9.49 -78.60 -63.47
CA ARG A 829 8.82 -77.89 -64.58
C ARG A 829 9.28 -76.44 -64.73
N ALA A 830 9.59 -75.74 -63.64
CA ALA A 830 10.11 -74.38 -63.70
C ALA A 830 11.52 -74.35 -64.29
N THR A 831 12.39 -75.30 -63.94
CA THR A 831 13.73 -75.44 -64.55
C THR A 831 13.67 -75.84 -66.02
N VAL A 832 12.77 -76.75 -66.42
CA VAL A 832 12.59 -77.11 -67.85
C VAL A 832 12.01 -75.94 -68.65
N LYS A 833 11.10 -75.14 -68.07
CA LYS A 833 10.56 -73.93 -68.70
C LYS A 833 11.60 -72.81 -68.81
N ALA A 834 12.50 -72.67 -67.82
CA ALA A 834 13.61 -71.71 -67.88
C ALA A 834 14.64 -72.11 -68.96
N ALA A 835 15.00 -73.40 -69.06
CA ALA A 835 15.91 -73.90 -70.09
C ALA A 835 15.33 -73.80 -71.52
N ALA A 836 14.01 -73.95 -71.68
CA ALA A 836 13.35 -73.79 -72.99
C ALA A 836 13.25 -72.32 -73.46
N VAL A 837 13.25 -71.35 -72.53
CA VAL A 837 13.27 -69.91 -72.86
C VAL A 837 14.68 -69.43 -73.22
N GLU A 838 15.72 -69.96 -72.55
CA GLU A 838 17.11 -69.67 -72.89
C GLU A 838 17.50 -70.21 -74.27
N TYR A 839 16.99 -71.38 -74.69
CA TYR A 839 17.31 -71.95 -76.00
C TYR A 839 16.60 -71.25 -77.18
N SER A 840 15.46 -70.58 -76.95
CA SER A 840 14.81 -69.78 -77.99
C SER A 840 15.40 -68.38 -78.11
N GLN A 841 15.96 -67.81 -77.04
CA GLN A 841 16.60 -66.48 -77.06
C GLN A 841 18.03 -66.49 -77.63
N PHE A 842 18.70 -67.66 -77.67
CA PHE A 842 20.01 -67.81 -78.32
C PHE A 842 19.95 -68.10 -79.83
N ALA A 843 18.79 -68.42 -80.39
CA ALA A 843 18.63 -68.66 -81.83
C ALA A 843 18.30 -67.39 -82.64
N ASP A 844 17.95 -66.28 -81.98
CA ASP A 844 17.52 -65.02 -82.61
C ASP A 844 18.59 -63.89 -82.56
N ILE A 845 19.80 -64.14 -82.04
CA ILE A 845 20.87 -63.13 -81.84
C ILE A 845 22.14 -63.47 -82.66
N GLU A 846 21.98 -64.04 -83.85
CA GLU A 846 23.05 -64.11 -84.88
C GLU A 846 22.73 -63.29 -86.14
N THR A 847 21.68 -62.47 -86.12
CA THR A 847 21.36 -61.54 -87.20
C THR A 847 20.94 -60.20 -86.64
N GLU A 848 21.91 -59.32 -86.35
CA GLU A 848 21.90 -57.91 -86.80
C GLU A 848 23.08 -57.15 -86.19
N ASP A 849 24.11 -57.15 -87.03
CA ASP A 849 25.17 -56.17 -87.12
C ASP A 849 24.69 -54.71 -87.01
N ALA A 850 25.63 -53.88 -86.57
CA ALA A 850 25.86 -52.51 -87.03
C ALA A 850 25.19 -51.32 -86.33
N SER A 851 26.08 -50.37 -86.03
CA SER A 851 25.90 -48.95 -85.67
C SER A 851 25.58 -48.67 -84.20
N GLY A 852 26.28 -47.79 -83.48
CA GLY A 852 27.31 -46.84 -83.84
C GLY A 852 27.60 -45.94 -82.63
N LEU A 853 28.89 -45.76 -82.37
CA LEU A 853 29.55 -44.88 -81.39
C LEU A 853 28.97 -43.44 -81.27
N SER A 854 28.87 -42.92 -80.04
CA SER A 854 29.74 -41.86 -79.47
C SER A 854 29.04 -40.77 -78.63
N TRP A 855 29.73 -40.45 -77.52
CA TRP A 855 29.69 -39.31 -76.57
C TRP A 855 28.54 -39.16 -75.59
#